data_AF-A0A8H3DMP7-F1
#
_entry.id   AF-A0A8H3DMP7-F1
#
_cell.length_a   1.000
_cell.length_b   1.000
_cell.length_c   1.000
_cell.angle_alpha   90.00
_cell.angle_beta   90.00
_cell.angle_gamma   90.00
#
_symmetry.space_group_name_H-M   'P 1'
#
loop_
_entity.id
_entity.type
_entity.pdbx_description
1 polymer ?
#
loop_
_entity_poly.entity_id
_entity_poly.type
_entity_poly.pdbx_seq_one_letter_code
_entity_poly.pdbx_strand_id
1 'polypeptide(L)'
;MSSFIRYAGAAALVLSLGLIVSALPLVTSGIVAPVGKDAVSAALIKLCVDLEANAKALLLCTDVAAVKAQVAVLVTIFKGCTDALVNIGSNVVVDPEAKTSIVVCIVSIITLILQVIVKLSLKFGLAVFVDLDICLKALLIALNVCIHDILDLVAKAFASITVGLIHVHLKLCSGVLDSIVLAARRFTLALTVQQALSGNTYESVFETYMAKCYEERKGLAALSFKFERTPLFIVDIFQDLHELWRAYQDPDGRSSHEAHDLRLMPLGDLPEEVVSIVHHSARLTRRESHVLREEAEAALDRYNKLRTHGHANDFNLWVTEREGLTDNRRKMAVELIGFLDKLDKEQNDERNDLKAARRSDVETRLRRQGWVEEDICFEGHYSYKWRKEWLSLVENPKQLTERMWTNLYPKLHVLLAANREARLEKEREERQKARNKCLQRFLSDMKDNISPVFELNFCPARFLYSSSYTHDDIFPDAVDVLEWPFIQAINDEDLSAKDLGKRLQENKNKITALLAQWQHTVRSYMVGLLRTESRSSPPIVQPPESSTSDPFIDLSDDFKLLLRADSLFYLTGPHDGVKVPFSYHEAFEAGHSMYCHDRVGLWVGGLQCPVDLDRFRRYSRAQNVARVILKYMGRPDASFLEMDVEKYVCGRCHDTKPRAWTEMIQHYIEQARVYANVQDYTSKLARRDITYNDVHAPEFDQDQPMIQVVPLRIEDKKVFPMRECLLCAKSPIGLSVVVSERKMTRHLLEVHAIDEPKWGVHYDAARGFKSRFGVVLGYDYRDADDEEPDYEVICDGVDDGSGEESGGEQEGDEEESNDEEYDGEGEQ
;
A
#
# COMPACT_ATOMS: atom_id res chain seq x y z
N MET A 1 16.94 4.67 23.43
CA MET A 1 15.72 4.96 24.23
C MET A 1 15.44 4.00 25.40
N SER A 2 15.69 2.67 25.32
CA SER A 2 15.29 1.73 26.39
C SER A 2 15.99 1.89 27.76
N SER A 3 17.19 2.47 27.84
CA SER A 3 17.95 2.57 29.09
C SER A 3 17.59 3.81 29.92
N PHE A 4 17.42 4.97 29.29
CA PHE A 4 17.15 6.23 29.99
C PHE A 4 15.77 6.24 30.70
N ILE A 5 14.74 5.70 30.04
CA ILE A 5 13.39 5.68 30.61
C ILE A 5 13.29 4.73 31.81
N ARG A 6 14.16 3.70 31.86
CA ARG A 6 14.28 2.83 33.04
C ARG A 6 14.84 3.57 34.24
N TYR A 7 15.75 4.53 34.05
CA TYR A 7 16.34 5.31 35.16
C TYR A 7 15.40 6.40 35.67
N ALA A 8 14.71 7.12 34.77
CA ALA A 8 13.73 8.13 35.16
C ALA A 8 12.52 7.51 35.89
N GLY A 9 12.02 6.37 35.39
CA GLY A 9 10.96 5.62 36.06
C GLY A 9 11.38 5.05 37.43
N ALA A 10 12.64 4.65 37.59
CA ALA A 10 13.16 4.20 38.88
C ALA A 10 13.24 5.33 39.91
N ALA A 11 13.66 6.54 39.51
CA ALA A 11 13.74 7.70 40.40
C ALA A 11 12.35 8.15 40.90
N ALA A 12 11.36 8.19 40.00
CA ALA A 12 9.99 8.57 40.35
C ALA A 12 9.34 7.56 41.33
N LEU A 13 9.60 6.27 41.16
CA LEU A 13 9.12 5.21 42.06
C LEU A 13 9.72 5.33 43.46
N VAL A 14 11.02 5.63 43.57
CA VAL A 14 11.70 5.78 44.87
C VAL A 14 11.14 6.95 45.67
N LEU A 15 10.85 8.08 45.03
CA LEU A 15 10.30 9.27 45.68
C LEU A 15 8.86 9.07 46.18
N SER A 16 8.02 8.43 45.37
CA SER A 16 6.63 8.15 45.73
C SER A 16 6.52 7.10 46.86
N LEU A 17 7.43 6.11 46.92
CA LEU A 17 7.52 5.18 48.04
C LEU A 17 7.96 5.85 49.35
N GLY A 18 8.88 6.81 49.28
CA GLY A 18 9.33 7.57 50.44
C GLY A 18 8.21 8.36 51.14
N LEU A 19 7.28 8.92 50.36
CA LEU A 19 6.15 9.70 50.90
C LEU A 19 5.13 8.83 51.62
N ILE A 20 4.82 7.64 51.08
CA ILE A 20 3.78 6.78 51.66
C ILE A 20 4.27 6.09 52.93
N VAL A 21 5.56 5.70 52.97
CA VAL A 21 6.12 5.08 54.18
C VAL A 21 6.35 6.10 55.31
N SER A 22 6.45 7.39 54.99
CA SER A 22 6.43 8.46 56.01
C SER A 22 5.08 8.57 56.72
N ALA A 23 3.99 8.15 56.07
CA ALA A 23 2.63 8.22 56.60
C ALA A 23 2.20 6.96 57.38
N LEU A 24 2.97 5.86 57.33
CA LEU A 24 2.67 4.64 58.09
C LEU A 24 3.00 4.84 59.59
N PRO A 25 2.04 4.61 60.52
CA PRO A 25 2.36 4.58 61.93
C PRO A 25 3.46 3.56 62.16
N LEU A 26 4.52 3.92 62.90
CA LEU A 26 5.56 2.99 63.32
C LEU A 26 4.84 1.82 63.98
N VAL A 27 4.84 0.67 63.32
CA VAL A 27 4.20 -0.51 63.88
C VAL A 27 5.09 -0.90 65.06
N THR A 28 4.65 -0.58 66.27
CA THR A 28 5.28 -0.95 67.54
C THR A 28 5.11 -2.43 67.85
N SER A 29 4.68 -3.25 66.88
CA SER A 29 4.66 -4.69 67.03
C SER A 29 6.09 -5.19 67.14
N GLY A 30 6.48 -5.59 68.36
CA GLY A 30 7.74 -6.29 68.58
C GLY A 30 7.87 -7.49 67.66
N ILE A 31 9.10 -7.90 67.38
CA ILE A 31 9.34 -9.03 66.50
C ILE A 31 8.79 -10.29 67.20
N VAL A 32 7.88 -11.01 66.55
CA VAL A 32 7.28 -12.21 67.15
C VAL A 32 8.31 -13.33 67.12
N ALA A 33 8.87 -13.69 68.28
CA ALA A 33 9.84 -14.79 68.37
C ALA A 33 9.17 -16.16 68.10
N PRO A 34 9.86 -17.10 67.43
CA PRO A 34 9.28 -18.40 67.14
C PRO A 34 9.12 -19.25 68.41
N VAL A 35 8.10 -20.10 68.48
CA VAL A 35 7.76 -20.91 69.68
C VAL A 35 8.47 -22.29 69.69
N GLY A 36 9.13 -22.67 68.61
CA GLY A 36 9.81 -23.96 68.48
C GLY A 36 11.02 -24.12 69.41
N LYS A 37 11.30 -25.37 69.80
CA LYS A 37 12.50 -25.75 70.59
C LYS A 37 13.63 -26.31 69.74
N ASP A 38 13.44 -26.38 68.43
CA ASP A 38 14.45 -26.85 67.48
C ASP A 38 15.59 -25.83 67.35
N ALA A 39 16.72 -26.27 66.78
CA ALA A 39 17.90 -25.44 66.65
C ALA A 39 17.68 -24.21 65.76
N VAL A 40 16.80 -24.29 64.75
CA VAL A 40 16.47 -23.16 63.87
C VAL A 40 15.67 -22.12 64.64
N SER A 41 14.66 -22.54 65.39
CA SER A 41 13.89 -21.66 66.27
C SER A 41 14.79 -20.99 67.32
N ALA A 42 15.71 -21.72 67.95
CA ALA A 42 16.64 -21.14 68.93
C ALA A 42 17.56 -20.07 68.31
N ALA A 43 18.09 -20.32 67.10
CA ALA A 43 18.91 -19.35 66.37
C ALA A 43 18.12 -18.09 66.00
N LEU A 44 16.87 -18.25 65.56
CA LEU A 44 15.99 -17.15 65.21
C LEU A 44 15.48 -16.38 66.44
N ILE A 45 15.25 -17.00 67.58
CA ILE A 45 14.91 -16.31 68.84
C ILE A 45 16.03 -15.34 69.21
N LYS A 46 17.29 -15.80 69.15
CA LYS A 46 18.46 -14.96 69.42
C LYS A 46 18.54 -13.77 68.45
N LEU A 47 18.33 -14.01 67.15
CA LEU A 47 18.26 -12.95 66.14
C LEU A 47 17.12 -11.96 66.43
N CYS A 48 15.91 -12.46 66.71
CA CYS A 48 14.71 -11.69 67.01
C CYS A 48 15.01 -10.71 68.21
N VAL A 49 15.74 -11.14 69.26
CA VAL A 49 16.15 -10.27 70.40
C VAL A 49 17.22 -9.23 70.03
N ASP A 50 18.32 -9.66 69.42
CA ASP A 50 19.44 -8.78 69.09
C ASP A 50 19.04 -7.71 68.05
N LEU A 51 18.18 -8.10 67.11
CA LEU A 51 17.72 -7.23 66.03
C LEU A 51 16.84 -6.09 66.55
N GLU A 52 15.93 -6.36 67.49
CA GLU A 52 15.00 -5.33 67.97
C GLU A 52 15.72 -4.18 68.68
N ALA A 53 16.70 -4.50 69.53
CA ALA A 53 17.50 -3.48 70.22
C ALA A 53 18.32 -2.63 69.22
N ASN A 54 18.93 -3.28 68.23
CA ASN A 54 19.79 -2.60 67.26
C ASN A 54 19.02 -1.83 66.19
N ALA A 55 17.80 -2.27 65.84
CA ALA A 55 16.90 -1.52 64.97
C ALA A 55 16.43 -0.21 65.63
N LYS A 56 16.12 -0.24 66.94
CA LYS A 56 15.79 0.96 67.71
C LYS A 56 16.97 1.92 67.81
N ALA A 57 18.18 1.41 68.08
CA ALA A 57 19.40 2.23 68.08
C ALA A 57 19.65 2.88 66.71
N LEU A 58 19.42 2.14 65.62
CA LEU A 58 19.61 2.62 64.25
C LEU A 58 18.67 3.77 63.88
N LEU A 59 17.43 3.76 64.39
CA LEU A 59 16.48 4.86 64.21
C LEU A 59 16.85 6.14 64.97
N LEU A 60 17.67 6.02 66.03
CA LEU A 60 18.14 7.15 66.84
C LEU A 60 19.41 7.81 66.27
N CYS A 61 20.02 7.24 65.24
CA CYS A 61 21.21 7.82 64.61
C CYS A 61 20.87 9.18 63.95
N THR A 62 21.68 10.19 64.26
CA THR A 62 21.48 11.57 63.76
C THR A 62 22.31 11.90 62.52
N ASP A 63 23.33 11.09 62.20
CA ASP A 63 24.21 11.32 61.06
C ASP A 63 24.56 10.01 60.32
N VAL A 64 25.08 10.17 59.10
CA VAL A 64 25.40 9.07 58.18
C VAL A 64 26.49 8.15 58.74
N ALA A 65 27.45 8.66 59.52
CA ALA A 65 28.53 7.85 60.07
C ALA A 65 28.00 6.92 61.18
N ALA A 66 27.15 7.45 62.06
CA ALA A 66 26.44 6.66 63.07
C ALA A 66 25.54 5.60 62.42
N VAL A 67 24.80 5.94 61.35
CA VAL A 67 23.98 4.98 60.60
C VAL A 67 24.85 3.87 60.01
N LYS A 68 25.98 4.20 59.36
CA LYS A 68 26.89 3.20 58.79
C LYS A 68 27.46 2.25 59.85
N ALA A 69 27.89 2.79 60.99
CA ALA A 69 28.41 1.99 62.09
C ALA A 69 27.35 1.03 62.62
N GLN A 70 26.12 1.51 62.81
CA GLN A 70 25.02 0.71 63.34
C GLN A 70 24.47 -0.30 62.32
N VAL A 71 24.50 0.01 61.02
CA VAL A 71 24.21 -0.96 59.95
C VAL A 71 25.27 -2.07 59.93
N ALA A 72 26.55 -1.76 60.15
CA ALA A 72 27.59 -2.78 60.24
C ALA A 72 27.36 -3.75 61.43
N VAL A 73 26.83 -3.25 62.56
CA VAL A 73 26.40 -4.09 63.69
C VAL A 73 25.26 -5.02 63.26
N LEU A 74 24.23 -4.50 62.60
CA LEU A 74 23.12 -5.32 62.08
C LEU A 74 23.59 -6.38 61.08
N VAL A 75 24.46 -6.02 60.16
CA VAL A 75 25.09 -6.94 59.20
C VAL A 75 25.80 -8.08 59.94
N THR A 76 26.52 -7.78 61.01
CA THR A 76 27.20 -8.79 61.82
C THR A 76 26.21 -9.72 62.52
N ILE A 77 25.09 -9.19 63.03
CA ILE A 77 24.01 -9.98 63.64
C ILE A 77 23.36 -10.93 62.62
N PHE A 78 23.03 -10.43 61.42
CA PHE A 78 22.45 -11.25 60.35
C PHE A 78 23.42 -12.33 59.86
N LYS A 79 24.71 -12.00 59.70
CA LYS A 79 25.74 -12.98 59.34
C LYS A 79 25.89 -14.06 60.41
N GLY A 80 25.98 -13.68 61.69
CA GLY A 80 26.07 -14.65 62.78
C GLY A 80 24.88 -15.60 62.85
N CYS A 81 23.67 -15.11 62.59
CA CYS A 81 22.49 -15.98 62.49
C CYS A 81 22.54 -16.88 61.25
N THR A 82 22.94 -16.32 60.09
CA THR A 82 23.09 -17.08 58.84
C THR A 82 24.11 -18.20 59.00
N ASP A 83 25.26 -17.94 59.60
CA ASP A 83 26.31 -18.94 59.85
C ASP A 83 25.81 -20.03 60.80
N ALA A 84 25.05 -19.66 61.83
CA ALA A 84 24.42 -20.63 62.72
C ALA A 84 23.43 -21.54 61.96
N LEU A 85 22.61 -20.98 61.06
CA LEU A 85 21.69 -21.75 60.23
C LEU A 85 22.42 -22.67 59.25
N VAL A 86 23.49 -22.19 58.59
CA VAL A 86 24.31 -23.00 57.69
C VAL A 86 24.95 -24.17 58.44
N ASN A 87 25.42 -23.94 59.66
CA ASN A 87 26.01 -24.99 60.49
C ASN A 87 25.00 -26.03 60.99
N ILE A 88 23.72 -25.66 61.12
CA ILE A 88 22.65 -26.62 61.41
C ILE A 88 22.43 -27.56 60.21
N GLY A 89 22.58 -27.06 58.99
CA GLY A 89 22.49 -27.85 57.76
C GLY A 89 21.06 -28.19 57.33
N SER A 90 20.93 -29.02 56.29
CA SER A 90 19.63 -29.39 55.72
C SER A 90 18.91 -30.52 56.47
N ASN A 91 17.59 -30.64 56.26
CA ASN A 91 16.71 -31.69 56.82
C ASN A 91 16.42 -31.60 58.33
N VAL A 92 16.36 -30.39 58.87
CA VAL A 92 15.84 -30.21 60.23
C VAL A 92 14.34 -30.50 60.22
N VAL A 93 13.93 -31.52 60.99
CA VAL A 93 12.50 -31.81 61.18
C VAL A 93 11.94 -30.78 62.14
N VAL A 94 11.30 -29.76 61.57
CA VAL A 94 10.61 -28.70 62.31
C VAL A 94 9.13 -29.04 62.35
N ASP A 95 8.57 -29.07 63.57
CA ASP A 95 7.15 -29.29 63.78
C ASP A 95 6.30 -28.26 63.00
N PRO A 96 5.14 -28.62 62.42
CA PRO A 96 4.32 -27.69 61.65
C PRO A 96 3.93 -26.39 62.39
N GLU A 97 3.72 -26.44 63.70
CA GLU A 97 3.42 -25.27 64.51
C GLU A 97 4.66 -24.35 64.62
N ALA A 98 5.83 -24.94 64.88
CA ALA A 98 7.10 -24.22 64.88
C ALA A 98 7.42 -23.63 63.49
N LYS A 99 7.17 -24.38 62.41
CA LYS A 99 7.37 -23.93 61.02
C LYS A 99 6.53 -22.70 60.72
N THR A 100 5.27 -22.69 61.15
CA THR A 100 4.35 -21.56 60.97
C THR A 100 4.81 -20.35 61.80
N SER A 101 5.24 -20.58 63.04
CA SER A 101 5.77 -19.54 63.93
C SER A 101 7.06 -18.90 63.37
N ILE A 102 7.93 -19.69 62.74
CA ILE A 102 9.13 -19.21 62.04
C ILE A 102 8.77 -18.29 60.87
N VAL A 103 7.78 -18.66 60.05
CA VAL A 103 7.29 -17.79 58.95
C VAL A 103 6.88 -16.43 59.50
N VAL A 104 6.20 -16.40 60.65
CA VAL A 104 5.78 -15.16 61.30
C VAL A 104 6.98 -14.34 61.83
N CYS A 105 7.97 -14.90 62.54
CA CYS A 105 9.20 -14.15 62.96
C CYS A 105 9.88 -13.54 61.72
N ILE A 106 10.06 -14.31 60.63
CA ILE A 106 10.75 -13.81 59.42
C ILE A 106 9.97 -12.67 58.74
N VAL A 107 8.66 -12.79 58.61
CA VAL A 107 7.85 -11.73 58.03
C VAL A 107 7.88 -10.46 58.90
N SER A 108 7.86 -10.62 60.23
CA SER A 108 8.04 -9.50 61.17
C SER A 108 9.43 -8.85 61.05
N ILE A 109 10.49 -9.65 60.90
CA ILE A 109 11.88 -9.19 60.69
C ILE A 109 11.98 -8.36 59.41
N ILE A 110 11.50 -8.88 58.27
CA ILE A 110 11.56 -8.18 56.98
C ILE A 110 10.78 -6.87 57.07
N THR A 111 9.59 -6.90 57.67
CA THR A 111 8.75 -5.71 57.84
C THR A 111 9.43 -4.64 58.68
N LEU A 112 10.04 -5.01 59.82
CA LEU A 112 10.78 -4.07 60.67
C LEU A 112 11.96 -3.45 59.93
N ILE A 113 12.76 -4.26 59.23
CA ILE A 113 13.92 -3.77 58.49
C ILE A 113 13.51 -2.80 57.39
N LEU A 114 12.47 -3.11 56.61
CA LEU A 114 11.96 -2.21 55.57
C LEU A 114 11.48 -0.88 56.17
N GLN A 115 10.77 -0.91 57.29
CA GLN A 115 10.34 0.31 57.96
C GLN A 115 11.53 1.18 58.41
N VAL A 116 12.59 0.57 58.95
CA VAL A 116 13.81 1.29 59.35
C VAL A 116 14.55 1.85 58.14
N ILE A 117 14.76 1.05 57.09
CA ILE A 117 15.45 1.46 55.86
C ILE A 117 14.73 2.65 55.25
N VAL A 118 13.40 2.59 55.10
CA VAL A 118 12.69 3.67 54.43
C VAL A 118 12.77 4.96 55.25
N LYS A 119 12.55 4.90 56.57
CA LYS A 119 12.67 6.08 57.44
C LYS A 119 14.05 6.73 57.39
N LEU A 120 15.12 5.93 57.31
CA LEU A 120 16.48 6.45 57.26
C LEU A 120 16.90 6.85 55.85
N SER A 121 16.41 6.18 54.82
CA SER A 121 16.71 6.51 53.41
C SER A 121 16.20 7.90 53.03
N LEU A 122 15.10 8.34 53.62
CA LEU A 122 14.59 9.70 53.49
C LEU A 122 15.54 10.75 54.11
N LYS A 123 16.25 10.38 55.17
CA LYS A 123 17.18 11.27 55.87
C LYS A 123 18.59 11.23 55.28
N PHE A 124 19.05 10.07 54.81
CA PHE A 124 20.47 9.81 54.55
C PHE A 124 20.75 9.15 53.18
N GLY A 125 19.71 8.84 52.38
CA GLY A 125 19.83 8.14 51.10
C GLY A 125 19.92 6.60 51.24
N LEU A 126 19.70 5.88 50.13
CA LEU A 126 19.61 4.41 50.10
C LEU A 126 20.96 3.68 50.11
N ALA A 127 22.05 4.33 49.72
CA ALA A 127 23.34 3.69 49.48
C ALA A 127 23.95 3.02 50.73
N VAL A 128 23.45 3.34 51.92
CA VAL A 128 23.95 2.82 53.20
C VAL A 128 23.40 1.42 53.54
N PHE A 129 22.33 0.97 52.87
CA PHE A 129 21.60 -0.25 53.25
C PHE A 129 21.86 -1.47 52.34
N VAL A 130 22.75 -1.35 51.35
CA VAL A 130 23.04 -2.43 50.39
C VAL A 130 23.53 -3.69 51.10
N ASP A 131 24.42 -3.54 52.08
CA ASP A 131 24.97 -4.69 52.81
C ASP A 131 23.91 -5.42 53.65
N LEU A 132 22.89 -4.69 54.10
CA LEU A 132 21.78 -5.25 54.88
C LEU A 132 20.85 -6.10 53.99
N ASP A 133 20.57 -5.66 52.76
CA ASP A 133 19.81 -6.44 51.77
C ASP A 133 20.53 -7.75 51.42
N ILE A 134 21.85 -7.69 51.22
CA ILE A 134 22.67 -8.89 50.95
C ILE A 134 22.60 -9.87 52.13
N CYS A 135 22.68 -9.38 53.37
CA CYS A 135 22.64 -10.25 54.55
C CYS A 135 21.24 -10.84 54.80
N LEU A 136 20.18 -10.08 54.54
CA LEU A 136 18.81 -10.57 54.65
C LEU A 136 18.53 -11.66 53.60
N LYS A 137 19.02 -11.49 52.37
CA LYS A 137 18.99 -12.53 51.32
C LYS A 137 19.72 -13.79 51.74
N ALA A 138 20.92 -13.64 52.29
CA ALA A 138 21.73 -14.77 52.77
C ALA A 138 21.01 -15.54 53.89
N LEU A 139 20.39 -14.83 54.84
CA LEU A 139 19.59 -15.43 55.91
C LEU A 139 18.42 -16.25 55.35
N LEU A 140 17.67 -15.69 54.40
CA LEU A 140 16.52 -16.37 53.78
C LEU A 140 16.93 -17.64 53.03
N ILE A 141 18.06 -17.60 52.33
CA ILE A 141 18.61 -18.77 51.64
C ILE A 141 19.03 -19.84 52.64
N ALA A 142 19.78 -19.48 53.69
CA ALA A 142 20.21 -20.42 54.73
C ALA A 142 19.01 -21.06 55.45
N LEU A 143 17.96 -20.27 55.71
CA LEU A 143 16.73 -20.79 56.29
C LEU A 143 16.02 -21.79 55.38
N ASN A 144 15.99 -21.55 54.07
CA ASN A 144 15.40 -22.48 53.10
C ASN A 144 16.17 -23.79 52.96
N VAL A 145 17.49 -23.76 53.20
CA VAL A 145 18.30 -24.97 53.29
C VAL A 145 17.92 -25.78 54.53
N CYS A 146 17.70 -25.11 55.68
CA CYS A 146 17.29 -25.78 56.91
C CYS A 146 15.87 -26.36 56.83
N ILE A 147 14.93 -25.58 56.28
CA ILE A 147 13.50 -25.92 56.22
C ILE A 147 13.01 -25.78 54.78
N HIS A 148 12.71 -26.91 54.15
CA HIS A 148 12.20 -26.92 52.78
C HIS A 148 10.87 -26.18 52.65
N ASP A 149 10.71 -25.46 51.54
CA ASP A 149 9.52 -24.67 51.17
C ASP A 149 9.19 -23.49 52.11
N ILE A 150 10.09 -23.13 53.03
CA ILE A 150 9.82 -22.03 53.96
C ILE A 150 9.71 -20.68 53.23
N LEU A 151 10.45 -20.48 52.14
CA LEU A 151 10.40 -19.24 51.36
C LEU A 151 9.06 -19.07 50.64
N ASP A 152 8.46 -20.15 50.17
CA ASP A 152 7.14 -20.10 49.54
C ASP A 152 6.06 -19.72 50.57
N LEU A 153 6.19 -20.21 51.81
CA LEU A 153 5.30 -19.82 52.90
C LEU A 153 5.52 -18.37 53.35
N VAL A 154 6.78 -17.92 53.45
CA VAL A 154 7.11 -16.51 53.75
C VAL A 154 6.57 -15.59 52.66
N ALA A 155 6.74 -15.94 51.38
CA ALA A 155 6.22 -15.15 50.27
C ALA A 155 4.68 -15.07 50.31
N LYS A 156 3.99 -16.18 50.58
CA LYS A 156 2.52 -16.20 50.71
C LYS A 156 2.03 -15.37 51.91
N ALA A 157 2.68 -15.51 53.07
CA ALA A 157 2.36 -14.73 54.25
C ALA A 157 2.62 -13.24 54.02
N PHE A 158 3.76 -12.89 53.42
CA PHE A 158 4.09 -11.52 53.06
C PHE A 158 3.08 -10.95 52.09
N ALA A 159 2.70 -11.67 51.02
CA ALA A 159 1.68 -11.25 50.08
C ALA A 159 0.34 -10.99 50.78
N SER A 160 -0.09 -11.86 51.71
CA SER A 160 -1.32 -11.66 52.47
C SER A 160 -1.29 -10.41 53.35
N ILE A 161 -0.14 -10.08 53.95
CA ILE A 161 0.04 -8.85 54.75
C ILE A 161 0.12 -7.63 53.83
N THR A 162 0.75 -7.75 52.66
CA THR A 162 0.92 -6.68 51.68
C THR A 162 -0.41 -6.32 51.00
N VAL A 163 -1.34 -7.28 50.86
CA VAL A 163 -2.72 -7.05 50.39
C VAL A 163 -3.54 -6.23 51.39
N GLY A 164 -3.19 -6.22 52.68
CA GLY A 164 -3.73 -5.28 53.67
C GLY A 164 -3.05 -3.90 53.66
N LEU A 165 -1.80 -3.83 53.18
CA LEU A 165 -0.97 -2.62 53.07
C LEU A 165 -0.96 -2.05 51.64
N ILE A 166 -2.08 -2.19 50.90
CA ILE A 166 -2.24 -1.69 49.53
C ILE A 166 -2.26 -0.15 49.54
N HIS A 167 -1.07 0.44 49.49
CA HIS A 167 -0.64 1.37 48.44
C HIS A 167 0.86 1.71 48.59
N VAL A 168 1.75 0.72 48.72
CA VAL A 168 3.21 0.96 48.63
C VAL A 168 3.83 -0.10 47.73
N HIS A 169 4.21 0.31 46.52
CA HIS A 169 4.92 -0.50 45.53
C HIS A 169 6.29 -0.98 46.03
N LEU A 170 6.34 -2.04 46.84
CA LEU A 170 7.59 -2.75 47.12
C LEU A 170 7.99 -3.65 45.94
N LYS A 171 8.14 -3.05 44.76
CA LYS A 171 8.71 -3.70 43.56
C LYS A 171 10.18 -4.09 43.78
N LEU A 172 10.85 -3.48 44.77
CA LEU A 172 12.13 -3.94 45.26
C LEU A 172 11.99 -5.25 46.05
N CYS A 173 10.97 -5.43 46.89
CA CYS A 173 10.77 -6.69 47.62
C CYS A 173 10.22 -7.79 46.71
N SER A 174 9.33 -7.49 45.76
CA SER A 174 8.92 -8.48 44.76
C SER A 174 10.08 -8.82 43.84
N GLY A 175 10.89 -7.83 43.41
CA GLY A 175 12.10 -8.08 42.61
C GLY A 175 13.19 -8.82 43.38
N VAL A 176 13.34 -8.57 44.69
CA VAL A 176 14.24 -9.31 45.57
C VAL A 176 13.71 -10.71 45.83
N LEU A 177 12.42 -10.91 46.10
CA LEU A 177 11.81 -12.22 46.27
C LEU A 177 11.80 -13.02 44.96
N ASP A 178 11.50 -12.41 43.82
CA ASP A 178 11.58 -13.02 42.49
C ASP A 178 13.03 -13.33 42.14
N SER A 179 13.98 -12.44 42.47
CA SER A 179 15.41 -12.71 42.30
C SER A 179 15.92 -13.76 43.28
N ILE A 180 15.40 -13.85 44.51
CA ILE A 180 15.75 -14.88 45.49
C ILE A 180 15.13 -16.21 45.11
N VAL A 181 13.88 -16.26 44.65
CA VAL A 181 13.22 -17.50 44.20
C VAL A 181 13.85 -17.98 42.90
N LEU A 182 14.19 -17.08 41.98
CA LEU A 182 14.88 -17.41 40.74
C LEU A 182 16.35 -17.74 40.99
N ALA A 183 17.04 -17.04 41.89
CA ALA A 183 18.41 -17.36 42.28
C ALA A 183 18.46 -18.65 43.10
N ALA A 184 17.54 -18.89 44.04
CA ALA A 184 17.43 -20.15 44.78
C ALA A 184 17.07 -21.29 43.83
N ARG A 185 16.16 -21.12 42.86
CA ARG A 185 15.91 -22.13 41.82
C ARG A 185 17.14 -22.38 40.96
N ARG A 186 17.87 -21.33 40.55
CA ARG A 186 19.11 -21.45 39.76
C ARG A 186 20.28 -21.98 40.57
N PHE A 187 20.34 -21.69 41.87
CA PHE A 187 21.37 -22.11 42.80
C PHE A 187 21.12 -23.53 43.29
N THR A 188 19.86 -23.94 43.47
CA THR A 188 19.44 -25.33 43.61
C THR A 188 19.73 -26.09 42.32
N LEU A 189 19.44 -25.54 41.12
CA LEU A 189 19.84 -26.16 39.85
C LEU A 189 21.37 -26.28 39.74
N ALA A 190 22.10 -25.23 40.11
CA ALA A 190 23.57 -25.23 40.09
C ALA A 190 24.15 -26.16 41.15
N LEU A 191 23.58 -26.26 42.35
CA LEU A 191 23.97 -27.24 43.37
C LEU A 191 23.65 -28.66 42.91
N THR A 192 22.52 -28.88 42.22
CA THR A 192 22.16 -30.21 41.69
C THR A 192 23.11 -30.61 40.56
N VAL A 193 23.54 -29.64 39.73
CA VAL A 193 24.51 -29.83 38.64
C VAL A 193 25.96 -29.92 39.16
N GLN A 194 26.29 -29.23 40.26
CA GLN A 194 27.63 -29.22 40.87
C GLN A 194 27.82 -30.36 41.89
N GLN A 195 26.76 -30.84 42.54
CA GLN A 195 26.77 -32.13 43.27
C GLN A 195 26.86 -33.32 42.29
N ALA A 196 26.42 -33.16 41.04
CA ALA A 196 26.67 -34.11 39.96
C ALA A 196 28.10 -34.01 39.38
N LEU A 197 28.86 -32.96 39.71
CA LEU A 197 30.22 -32.69 39.23
C LEU A 197 31.11 -32.32 40.42
N SER A 198 31.42 -33.30 41.26
CA SER A 198 32.13 -33.09 42.52
C SER A 198 33.46 -32.33 42.40
N GLY A 199 33.70 -31.40 43.33
CA GLY A 199 35.01 -31.13 43.90
C GLY A 199 35.58 -29.72 43.70
N ASN A 200 34.91 -28.65 44.14
CA ASN A 200 35.57 -27.39 44.53
C ASN A 200 34.66 -26.52 45.43
N THR A 201 35.30 -25.78 46.35
CA THR A 201 34.68 -25.11 47.49
C THR A 201 33.85 -23.88 47.12
N TYR A 202 32.79 -23.67 47.89
CA TYR A 202 31.73 -22.63 47.79
C TYR A 202 32.25 -21.18 47.66
N GLU A 203 33.51 -20.93 48.03
CA GLU A 203 34.12 -19.61 48.18
C GLU A 203 34.36 -18.89 46.83
N SER A 204 34.74 -19.60 45.76
CA SER A 204 35.15 -18.95 44.50
C SER A 204 33.98 -18.41 43.66
N VAL A 205 32.82 -19.03 43.77
CA VAL A 205 31.60 -18.62 43.06
C VAL A 205 31.02 -17.35 43.70
N PHE A 206 31.12 -17.25 45.03
CA PHE A 206 30.69 -16.08 45.79
C PHE A 206 31.54 -14.84 45.47
N GLU A 207 32.87 -14.98 45.39
CA GLU A 207 33.75 -13.86 45.03
C GLU A 207 33.53 -13.36 43.59
N THR A 208 33.30 -14.27 42.64
CA THR A 208 33.08 -13.90 41.23
C THR A 208 31.78 -13.11 41.03
N TYR A 209 30.74 -13.44 41.80
CA TYR A 209 29.47 -12.71 41.78
C TYR A 209 29.62 -11.31 42.40
N MET A 210 30.35 -11.20 43.52
CA MET A 210 30.60 -9.92 44.20
C MET A 210 31.47 -8.97 43.36
N ALA A 211 32.48 -9.48 42.64
CA ALA A 211 33.33 -8.69 41.75
C ALA A 211 32.55 -8.05 40.59
N LYS A 212 31.54 -8.76 40.07
CA LYS A 212 30.72 -8.28 38.95
C LYS A 212 29.74 -7.18 39.37
N CYS A 213 29.19 -7.26 40.59
CA CYS A 213 28.39 -6.17 41.17
C CYS A 213 29.24 -4.93 41.49
N TYR A 214 30.55 -5.08 41.71
CA TYR A 214 31.46 -3.97 42.00
C TYR A 214 31.83 -3.15 40.74
N GLU A 215 31.86 -3.76 39.56
CA GLU A 215 32.10 -3.09 38.26
C GLU A 215 30.94 -2.17 37.85
N GLU A 216 29.69 -2.55 38.13
CA GLU A 216 28.49 -1.72 37.87
C GLU A 216 28.48 -0.42 38.71
N ARG A 217 29.26 -0.40 39.81
CA ARG A 217 29.43 0.76 40.72
C ARG A 217 30.15 1.95 40.07
N LYS A 218 30.99 1.74 39.05
CA LYS A 218 31.77 2.81 38.39
C LYS A 218 30.94 3.71 37.47
N GLY A 219 29.81 3.22 36.94
CA GLY A 219 28.96 3.98 36.02
C GLY A 219 28.04 5.02 36.68
N LEU A 220 27.84 4.96 38.00
CA LEU A 220 26.81 5.76 38.71
C LEU A 220 27.36 7.01 39.42
N ALA A 221 28.68 7.19 39.50
CA ALA A 221 29.29 8.30 40.24
C ALA A 221 29.30 9.66 39.50
N ALA A 222 28.85 9.72 38.24
CA ALA A 222 28.98 10.91 37.38
C ALA A 222 27.73 11.81 37.28
N LEU A 223 26.64 11.53 38.00
CA LEU A 223 25.34 12.20 37.81
C LEU A 223 24.90 13.14 38.95
N SER A 224 25.77 13.42 39.93
CA SER A 224 25.41 14.22 41.10
C SER A 224 26.09 15.59 41.08
N PHE A 225 25.64 16.53 40.24
CA PHE A 225 25.74 17.96 40.58
C PHE A 225 24.80 18.83 39.71
N LYS A 226 24.04 19.71 40.38
CA LYS A 226 23.12 20.76 39.88
C LYS A 226 21.65 20.37 39.62
N PHE A 227 20.83 20.46 40.67
CA PHE A 227 19.50 21.09 40.60
C PHE A 227 19.18 21.64 42.00
N GLU A 228 19.58 22.89 42.27
CA GLU A 228 19.05 23.66 43.40
C GLU A 228 18.09 24.72 42.84
N ARG A 229 16.86 24.69 43.37
CA ARG A 229 15.74 25.66 43.24
C ARG A 229 14.85 25.59 41.99
N THR A 230 13.78 24.79 42.06
CA THR A 230 12.36 25.20 41.86
C THR A 230 11.43 23.99 42.10
N PRO A 231 10.65 23.89 43.20
CA PRO A 231 10.07 22.60 43.59
C PRO A 231 8.59 22.33 43.27
N LEU A 232 7.85 23.15 42.51
CA LEU A 232 6.39 22.93 42.39
C LEU A 232 5.80 22.81 40.96
N PHE A 233 6.53 23.15 39.90
CA PHE A 233 5.98 23.13 38.52
C PHE A 233 6.50 21.99 37.62
N ILE A 234 7.68 21.44 37.92
CA ILE A 234 8.28 20.36 37.13
C ILE A 234 7.55 19.02 37.37
N VAL A 235 6.99 18.82 38.58
CA VAL A 235 6.32 17.58 38.97
C VAL A 235 5.07 17.31 38.11
N ASP A 236 4.23 18.33 37.89
CA ASP A 236 3.02 18.20 37.08
C ASP A 236 3.35 17.85 35.62
N ILE A 237 4.31 18.55 35.01
CA ILE A 237 4.71 18.33 33.61
C ILE A 237 5.28 16.93 33.41
N PHE A 238 6.11 16.44 34.34
CA PHE A 238 6.67 15.09 34.24
C PHE A 238 5.65 13.99 34.56
N GLN A 239 4.68 14.25 35.44
CA GLN A 239 3.61 13.30 35.74
C GLN A 239 2.67 13.15 34.55
N ASP A 240 2.27 14.26 33.92
CA ASP A 240 1.46 14.27 32.70
C ASP A 240 2.21 13.57 31.55
N LEU A 241 3.48 13.90 31.31
CA LEU A 241 4.29 13.25 30.27
C LEU A 241 4.53 11.75 30.53
N HIS A 242 4.66 11.34 31.80
CA HIS A 242 4.87 9.94 32.17
C HIS A 242 3.58 9.10 32.06
N GLU A 243 2.42 9.66 32.42
CA GLU A 243 1.12 9.00 32.21
C GLU A 243 0.78 8.88 30.72
N LEU A 244 1.09 9.91 29.93
CA LEU A 244 0.95 9.90 28.48
C LEU A 244 1.91 8.91 27.80
N TRP A 245 3.15 8.79 28.29
CA TRP A 245 4.11 7.82 27.78
C TRP A 245 3.74 6.37 28.11
N ARG A 246 3.13 6.09 29.28
CA ARG A 246 2.58 4.76 29.62
C ARG A 246 1.50 4.30 28.63
N ALA A 247 0.65 5.22 28.18
CA ALA A 247 -0.41 4.90 27.23
C ALA A 247 0.13 4.48 25.85
N TYR A 248 1.36 4.88 25.50
CA TYR A 248 1.97 4.67 24.18
C TYR A 248 2.77 3.36 24.01
N GLN A 249 3.19 2.69 25.09
CA GLN A 249 4.14 1.55 25.01
C GLN A 249 3.53 0.13 24.98
N ASP A 250 2.21 -0.03 24.87
CA ASP A 250 1.60 -1.37 24.75
C ASP A 250 1.73 -1.93 23.32
N PRO A 251 2.54 -2.99 23.07
CA PRO A 251 2.85 -3.45 21.71
C PRO A 251 1.73 -4.29 21.08
N ASP A 252 0.77 -4.77 21.87
CA ASP A 252 -0.31 -5.65 21.43
C ASP A 252 -1.64 -4.87 21.38
N GLY A 253 -1.76 -3.95 20.41
CA GLY A 253 -2.83 -2.94 20.29
C GLY A 253 -4.28 -3.42 20.09
N ARG A 254 -4.80 -4.32 20.94
CA ARG A 254 -6.23 -4.69 20.97
C ARG A 254 -6.95 -4.41 22.29
N SER A 255 -6.25 -4.16 23.41
CA SER A 255 -6.89 -3.74 24.67
C SER A 255 -6.63 -2.28 25.06
N SER A 256 -5.72 -1.58 24.36
CA SER A 256 -5.34 -0.21 24.72
C SER A 256 -6.26 0.87 24.15
N HIS A 257 -7.02 0.60 23.07
CA HIS A 257 -7.89 1.61 22.48
C HIS A 257 -9.02 2.05 23.43
N GLU A 258 -9.64 1.10 24.15
CA GLU A 258 -10.67 1.42 25.15
C GLU A 258 -10.09 2.09 26.41
N ALA A 259 -8.88 1.75 26.82
CA ALA A 259 -8.22 2.39 27.96
C ALA A 259 -7.70 3.80 27.62
N HIS A 260 -7.34 4.03 26.36
CA HIS A 260 -6.88 5.31 25.82
C HIS A 260 -8.04 6.33 25.76
N ASP A 261 -9.24 5.89 25.36
CA ASP A 261 -10.44 6.74 25.32
C ASP A 261 -10.93 7.18 26.71
N LEU A 262 -10.62 6.41 27.77
CA LEU A 262 -11.07 6.74 29.11
C LEU A 262 -10.27 7.86 29.78
N ARG A 263 -9.02 8.11 29.40
CA ARG A 263 -8.15 9.12 30.05
C ARG A 263 -7.87 10.36 29.22
N LEU A 264 -8.02 10.24 27.90
CA LEU A 264 -7.86 11.36 26.99
C LEU A 264 -9.23 11.76 26.46
N MET A 265 -9.47 13.06 26.40
CA MET A 265 -10.64 13.63 25.76
C MET A 265 -10.17 14.29 24.46
N PRO A 266 -10.78 13.96 23.31
CA PRO A 266 -10.58 14.71 22.07
C PRO A 266 -10.86 16.19 22.29
N LEU A 267 -9.99 17.07 21.79
CA LEU A 267 -10.16 18.52 21.98
C LEU A 267 -11.47 19.03 21.35
N GLY A 268 -11.97 18.36 20.31
CA GLY A 268 -13.25 18.66 19.67
C GLY A 268 -14.48 18.37 20.52
N ASP A 269 -14.34 17.61 21.61
CA ASP A 269 -15.43 17.33 22.55
C ASP A 269 -15.60 18.44 23.61
N LEU A 270 -14.65 19.39 23.69
CA LEU A 270 -14.73 20.53 24.60
C LEU A 270 -15.42 21.74 23.95
N PRO A 271 -16.17 22.54 24.73
CA PRO A 271 -16.66 23.84 24.26
C PRO A 271 -15.49 24.74 23.84
N GLU A 272 -15.68 25.50 22.76
CA GLU A 272 -14.64 26.35 22.15
C GLU A 272 -14.03 27.32 23.17
N GLU A 273 -14.83 27.81 24.13
CA GLU A 273 -14.39 28.74 25.17
C GLU A 273 -13.53 28.09 26.26
N VAL A 274 -13.53 26.75 26.35
CA VAL A 274 -12.73 26.00 27.32
C VAL A 274 -11.42 25.50 26.70
N VAL A 275 -11.35 25.41 25.36
CA VAL A 275 -10.15 24.98 24.62
C VAL A 275 -8.92 25.86 24.92
N SER A 276 -9.09 27.17 25.13
CA SER A 276 -7.96 28.07 25.43
C SER A 276 -7.35 27.86 26.82
N ILE A 277 -8.13 27.40 27.80
CA ILE A 277 -7.75 27.27 29.22
C ILE A 277 -7.33 25.85 29.65
N VAL A 278 -7.28 24.92 28.70
CA VAL A 278 -6.80 23.54 28.92
C VAL A 278 -5.52 23.27 28.13
N HIS A 279 -4.60 22.53 28.75
CA HIS A 279 -3.40 22.09 28.06
C HIS A 279 -3.71 20.91 27.16
N HIS A 280 -3.42 21.05 25.86
CA HIS A 280 -3.55 19.97 24.89
C HIS A 280 -2.21 19.72 24.19
N SER A 281 -1.96 18.47 23.80
CA SER A 281 -0.76 18.09 23.05
C SER A 281 -1.12 17.59 21.65
N ALA A 282 -0.59 18.27 20.63
CA ALA A 282 -0.80 17.93 19.22
C ALA A 282 0.07 16.76 18.73
N ARG A 283 1.02 16.26 19.54
CA ARG A 283 1.95 15.19 19.13
C ARG A 283 1.55 13.78 19.58
N LEU A 284 0.54 13.65 20.45
CA LEU A 284 0.12 12.35 20.97
C LEU A 284 -0.59 11.49 19.93
N THR A 285 -1.37 12.12 19.06
CA THR A 285 -2.00 11.44 17.92
C THR A 285 -1.74 12.24 16.66
N ARG A 286 -1.48 11.55 15.54
CA ARG A 286 -1.21 12.19 14.24
C ARG A 286 -2.42 12.92 13.64
N ARG A 287 -3.60 12.87 14.28
CA ARG A 287 -4.87 13.30 13.67
C ARG A 287 -5.68 14.27 14.53
N GLU A 288 -5.62 14.18 15.85
CA GLU A 288 -6.46 15.01 16.73
C GLU A 288 -5.72 15.43 18.02
N SER A 289 -5.86 16.70 18.42
CA SER A 289 -5.37 17.19 19.71
C SER A 289 -6.16 16.55 20.83
N HIS A 290 -5.46 16.09 21.88
CA HIS A 290 -6.09 15.51 23.06
C HIS A 290 -5.69 16.27 24.31
N VAL A 291 -6.58 16.26 25.29
CA VAL A 291 -6.39 16.80 26.65
C VAL A 291 -6.52 15.66 27.66
N LEU A 292 -5.89 15.80 28.82
CA LEU A 292 -6.17 14.90 29.94
C LEU A 292 -7.62 15.11 30.38
N ARG A 293 -8.42 14.05 30.34
CA ARG A 293 -9.86 14.09 30.65
C ARG A 293 -10.12 14.72 32.02
N GLU A 294 -9.32 14.35 33.02
CA GLU A 294 -9.44 14.89 34.38
C GLU A 294 -9.16 16.41 34.44
N GLU A 295 -8.16 16.90 33.72
CA GLU A 295 -7.85 18.35 33.67
C GLU A 295 -8.93 19.11 32.89
N ALA A 296 -9.42 18.51 31.80
CA ALA A 296 -10.48 19.06 30.96
C ALA A 296 -11.80 19.17 31.71
N GLU A 297 -12.22 18.11 32.38
CA GLU A 297 -13.44 18.06 33.21
C GLU A 297 -13.32 19.04 34.39
N ALA A 298 -12.18 19.05 35.09
CA ALA A 298 -11.97 19.99 36.21
C ALA A 298 -11.99 21.46 35.76
N ALA A 299 -11.41 21.78 34.59
CA ALA A 299 -11.45 23.11 34.01
C ALA A 299 -12.88 23.50 33.58
N LEU A 300 -13.59 22.58 32.92
CA LEU A 300 -14.97 22.77 32.46
C LEU A 300 -15.94 22.98 33.65
N ASP A 301 -15.83 22.16 34.69
CA ASP A 301 -16.66 22.27 35.90
C ASP A 301 -16.44 23.63 36.58
N ARG A 302 -15.18 24.06 36.71
CA ARG A 302 -14.85 25.36 37.32
C ARG A 302 -15.32 26.52 36.46
N TYR A 303 -15.17 26.43 35.14
CA TYR A 303 -15.65 27.41 34.17
C TYR A 303 -17.17 27.59 34.31
N ASN A 304 -17.94 26.50 34.31
CA ASN A 304 -19.39 26.52 34.45
C ASN A 304 -19.86 27.09 35.79
N LYS A 305 -19.18 26.73 36.89
CA LYS A 305 -19.50 27.25 38.23
C LYS A 305 -19.33 28.77 38.32
N LEU A 306 -18.23 29.30 37.81
CA LEU A 306 -17.96 30.74 37.85
C LEU A 306 -18.86 31.52 36.87
N ARG A 307 -19.18 30.96 35.71
CA ARG A 307 -20.10 31.57 34.73
C ARG A 307 -21.53 31.73 35.27
N THR A 308 -21.99 30.76 36.07
CA THR A 308 -23.37 30.72 36.57
C THR A 308 -23.58 31.45 37.89
N HIS A 309 -22.57 31.44 38.78
CA HIS A 309 -22.72 31.95 40.15
C HIS A 309 -21.67 33.00 40.55
N GLY A 310 -20.67 33.26 39.70
CA GLY A 310 -19.58 34.18 40.01
C GLY A 310 -19.90 35.63 39.62
N HIS A 311 -19.25 36.58 40.30
CA HIS A 311 -19.19 37.95 39.80
C HIS A 311 -18.39 37.97 38.49
N ALA A 312 -18.82 38.75 37.51
CA ALA A 312 -18.19 38.81 36.19
C ALA A 312 -16.68 39.09 36.26
N ASN A 313 -16.23 39.88 37.24
CA ASN A 313 -14.83 40.19 37.45
C ASN A 313 -13.99 38.98 37.88
N ASP A 314 -14.53 38.13 38.77
CA ASP A 314 -13.82 36.94 39.27
C ASP A 314 -13.72 35.86 38.19
N PHE A 315 -14.75 35.74 37.35
CA PHE A 315 -14.74 34.86 36.19
C PHE A 315 -13.66 35.27 35.19
N ASN A 316 -13.64 36.54 34.77
CA ASN A 316 -12.66 37.04 33.81
C ASN A 316 -11.22 36.92 34.35
N LEU A 317 -11.01 37.24 35.63
CA LEU A 317 -9.68 37.12 36.25
C LEU A 317 -9.17 35.68 36.24
N TRP A 318 -10.03 34.71 36.59
CA TRP A 318 -9.66 33.29 36.58
C TRP A 318 -9.36 32.76 35.17
N VAL A 319 -10.18 33.14 34.17
CA VAL A 319 -9.94 32.77 32.77
C VAL A 319 -8.56 33.29 32.34
N THR A 320 -8.27 34.58 32.54
CA THR A 320 -6.97 35.17 32.17
C THR A 320 -5.79 34.51 32.88
N GLU A 321 -5.90 34.21 34.18
CA GLU A 321 -4.84 33.52 34.94
C GLU A 321 -4.59 32.11 34.38
N ARG A 322 -5.67 31.37 34.08
CA ARG A 322 -5.57 30.00 33.57
C ARG A 322 -5.05 29.94 32.15
N GLU A 323 -5.43 30.89 31.29
CA GLU A 323 -4.85 31.08 29.96
C GLU A 323 -3.34 31.31 30.07
N GLY A 324 -2.91 32.24 30.94
CA GLY A 324 -1.49 32.50 31.17
C GLY A 324 -0.68 31.29 31.66
N LEU A 325 -1.25 30.47 32.56
CA LEU A 325 -0.63 29.21 33.00
C LEU A 325 -0.53 28.19 31.86
N THR A 326 -1.60 28.04 31.08
CA THR A 326 -1.66 27.11 29.95
C THR A 326 -0.67 27.52 28.86
N ASP A 327 -0.58 28.81 28.54
CA ASP A 327 0.36 29.35 27.57
C ASP A 327 1.81 29.20 28.03
N ASN A 328 2.10 29.41 29.32
CA ASN A 328 3.44 29.16 29.84
C ASN A 328 3.81 27.67 29.77
N ARG A 329 2.88 26.76 30.12
CA ARG A 329 3.07 25.31 29.96
C ARG A 329 3.31 24.93 28.50
N ARG A 330 2.52 25.49 27.57
CA ARG A 330 2.71 25.30 26.11
C ARG A 330 4.09 25.78 25.67
N LYS A 331 4.52 26.96 26.10
CA LYS A 331 5.85 27.51 25.78
C LYS A 331 6.98 26.61 26.28
N MET A 332 6.93 26.19 27.55
CA MET A 332 7.93 25.28 28.11
C MET A 332 7.92 23.90 27.44
N ALA A 333 6.74 23.36 27.12
CA ALA A 333 6.60 22.11 26.41
C ALA A 333 7.22 22.21 25.00
N VAL A 334 6.99 23.31 24.28
CA VAL A 334 7.61 23.57 22.96
C VAL A 334 9.13 23.61 23.06
N GLU A 335 9.69 24.31 24.05
CA GLU A 335 11.15 24.36 24.26
C GLU A 335 11.73 22.98 24.59
N LEU A 336 11.07 22.21 25.47
CA LEU A 336 11.49 20.85 25.82
C LEU A 336 11.40 19.89 24.64
N ILE A 337 10.32 19.97 23.85
CA ILE A 337 10.16 19.19 22.61
C ILE A 337 11.29 19.54 21.64
N GLY A 338 11.59 20.82 21.44
CA GLY A 338 12.69 21.25 20.57
C GLY A 338 14.05 20.72 21.02
N PHE A 339 14.30 20.68 22.33
CA PHE A 339 15.52 20.08 22.89
C PHE A 339 15.59 18.56 22.68
N LEU A 340 14.49 17.84 22.94
CA LEU A 340 14.43 16.38 22.74
C LEU A 340 14.57 16.00 21.27
N ASP A 341 13.90 16.72 20.37
CA ASP A 341 14.03 16.53 18.93
C ASP A 341 15.48 16.75 18.46
N LYS A 342 16.16 17.76 19.02
CA LYS A 342 17.57 18.01 18.73
C LYS A 342 18.46 16.86 19.18
N LEU A 343 18.28 16.34 20.40
CA LEU A 343 19.05 15.20 20.90
C LEU A 343 18.79 13.92 20.11
N ASP A 344 17.53 13.65 19.78
CA ASP A 344 17.16 12.48 18.97
C ASP A 344 17.75 12.58 17.56
N LYS A 345 17.78 13.79 16.99
CA LYS A 345 18.45 14.06 15.73
C LYS A 345 19.96 13.80 15.83
N GLU A 346 20.65 14.38 16.82
CA GLU A 346 22.08 14.19 17.02
C GLU A 346 22.47 12.71 17.19
N GLN A 347 21.70 11.94 17.98
CA GLN A 347 21.93 10.50 18.13
C GLN A 347 21.64 9.71 16.85
N ASN A 348 20.62 10.12 16.09
CA ASN A 348 20.31 9.50 14.82
C ASN A 348 21.40 9.77 13.78
N ASP A 349 21.94 10.99 13.75
CA ASP A 349 23.03 11.41 12.88
C ASP A 349 24.30 10.62 13.22
N GLU A 350 24.72 10.55 14.49
CA GLU A 350 25.87 9.73 14.91
C GLU A 350 25.72 8.26 14.51
N ARG A 351 24.51 7.70 14.69
CA ARG A 351 24.23 6.32 14.28
C ARG A 351 24.30 6.14 12.76
N ASN A 352 23.85 7.12 11.99
CA ASN A 352 23.92 7.07 10.53
C ASN A 352 25.36 7.22 10.04
N ASP A 353 26.17 8.05 10.68
CA ASP A 353 27.59 8.20 10.38
C ASP A 353 28.34 6.88 10.59
N LEU A 354 28.08 6.19 11.70
CA LEU A 354 28.67 4.87 11.98
C LEU A 354 28.25 3.81 10.94
N LYS A 355 26.99 3.84 10.50
CA LYS A 355 26.50 2.95 9.43
C LYS A 355 27.16 3.26 8.09
N ALA A 356 27.26 4.54 7.73
CA ALA A 356 27.88 4.99 6.49
C ALA A 356 29.37 4.63 6.44
N ALA A 357 30.10 4.87 7.53
CA ALA A 357 31.52 4.50 7.65
C ALA A 357 31.72 2.98 7.50
N ARG A 358 30.89 2.18 8.17
CA ARG A 358 30.93 0.71 8.02
C ARG A 358 30.63 0.27 6.59
N ARG A 359 29.59 0.82 5.97
CA ARG A 359 29.22 0.52 4.59
C ARG A 359 30.39 0.83 3.64
N SER A 360 31.01 2.00 3.77
CA SER A 360 32.17 2.39 2.97
C SER A 360 33.37 1.43 3.14
N ASP A 361 33.67 0.97 4.36
CA ASP A 361 34.73 -0.04 4.59
C ASP A 361 34.38 -1.39 3.95
N VAL A 362 33.13 -1.84 4.08
CA VAL A 362 32.65 -3.06 3.40
C VAL A 362 32.80 -2.95 1.89
N GLU A 363 32.30 -1.87 1.27
CA GLU A 363 32.38 -1.65 -0.17
C GLU A 363 33.83 -1.58 -0.65
N THR A 364 34.70 -0.87 0.06
CA THR A 364 36.13 -0.78 -0.25
C THR A 364 36.80 -2.15 -0.24
N ARG A 365 36.48 -2.99 0.75
CA ARG A 365 37.01 -4.37 0.83
C ARG A 365 36.45 -5.25 -0.29
N LEU A 366 35.19 -5.09 -0.70
CA LEU A 366 34.60 -5.82 -1.82
C LEU A 366 35.23 -5.43 -3.16
N ARG A 367 35.47 -4.14 -3.40
CA ARG A 367 36.19 -3.66 -4.60
C ARG A 367 37.60 -4.26 -4.69
N ARG A 368 38.31 -4.35 -3.56
CA ARG A 368 39.62 -5.05 -3.48
C ARG A 368 39.55 -6.55 -3.78
N GLN A 369 38.38 -7.17 -3.65
CA GLN A 369 38.12 -8.58 -4.00
C GLN A 369 37.64 -8.77 -5.45
N GLY A 370 37.59 -7.69 -6.26
CA GLY A 370 37.19 -7.76 -7.67
C GLY A 370 35.68 -7.65 -7.93
N TRP A 371 34.90 -7.19 -6.95
CA TRP A 371 33.50 -6.80 -7.18
C TRP A 371 33.46 -5.40 -7.78
N VAL A 372 32.68 -5.20 -8.85
CA VAL A 372 32.47 -3.88 -9.45
C VAL A 372 31.31 -3.15 -8.75
N GLU A 373 31.20 -1.85 -8.95
CA GLU A 373 30.21 -1.01 -8.25
C GLU A 373 28.78 -1.49 -8.51
N GLU A 374 28.51 -1.91 -9.74
CA GLU A 374 27.21 -2.36 -10.19
C GLU A 374 26.79 -3.68 -9.54
N ASP A 375 27.76 -4.52 -9.13
CA ASP A 375 27.48 -5.75 -8.38
C ASP A 375 27.13 -5.46 -6.91
N ILE A 376 27.58 -4.32 -6.38
CA ILE A 376 27.40 -3.87 -5.00
C ILE A 376 26.13 -3.01 -4.86
N CYS A 377 25.62 -2.48 -5.97
CA CYS A 377 24.41 -1.66 -6.02
C CYS A 377 23.13 -2.53 -6.01
N PHE A 378 22.28 -2.34 -5.00
CA PHE A 378 20.99 -3.01 -4.82
C PHE A 378 19.78 -2.05 -5.03
N GLU A 379 19.94 -1.02 -5.86
CA GLU A 379 18.92 0.04 -6.03
C GLU A 379 17.77 -0.36 -6.98
N GLY A 380 17.94 -1.41 -7.78
CA GLY A 380 16.93 -1.89 -8.73
C GLY A 380 15.68 -2.54 -8.10
N HIS A 381 14.51 -2.32 -8.73
CA HIS A 381 13.18 -2.78 -8.31
C HIS A 381 13.06 -4.29 -8.03
N TYR A 382 13.87 -5.13 -8.69
CA TYR A 382 13.80 -6.59 -8.56
C TYR A 382 14.44 -7.14 -7.27
N SER A 383 15.09 -6.28 -6.47
CA SER A 383 15.96 -6.74 -5.38
C SER A 383 15.45 -6.44 -3.97
N TYR A 384 14.20 -6.02 -3.74
CA TYR A 384 13.75 -5.55 -2.40
C TYR A 384 14.16 -6.50 -1.25
N LYS A 385 14.02 -7.81 -1.46
CA LYS A 385 14.47 -8.84 -0.50
C LYS A 385 15.98 -8.77 -0.26
N TRP A 386 16.78 -8.81 -1.32
CA TRP A 386 18.24 -8.76 -1.25
C TRP A 386 18.76 -7.42 -0.72
N ARG A 387 18.13 -6.30 -1.10
CA ARG A 387 18.43 -4.97 -0.55
C ARG A 387 18.24 -4.94 0.95
N LYS A 388 17.13 -5.50 1.46
CA LYS A 388 16.89 -5.57 2.92
C LYS A 388 17.94 -6.42 3.62
N GLU A 389 18.28 -7.58 3.07
CA GLU A 389 19.33 -8.46 3.61
C GLU A 389 20.71 -7.78 3.57
N TRP A 390 21.07 -7.16 2.45
CA TRP A 390 22.27 -6.35 2.27
C TRP A 390 22.36 -5.24 3.34
N LEU A 391 21.35 -4.37 3.43
CA LEU A 391 21.31 -3.28 4.42
C LEU A 391 21.42 -3.80 5.86
N SER A 392 20.79 -4.94 6.18
CA SER A 392 20.89 -5.55 7.51
C SER A 392 22.32 -6.01 7.88
N LEU A 393 23.13 -6.35 6.86
CA LEU A 393 24.50 -6.81 7.01
C LEU A 393 25.50 -5.64 7.04
N VAL A 394 25.29 -4.64 6.17
CA VAL A 394 26.22 -3.51 5.99
C VAL A 394 25.92 -2.32 6.88
N GLU A 395 24.66 -2.04 7.22
CA GLU A 395 24.25 -0.90 8.06
C GLU A 395 24.12 -1.25 9.55
N ASN A 396 25.11 -1.98 10.07
CA ASN A 396 25.22 -2.21 11.51
C ASN A 396 26.04 -1.05 12.13
N PRO A 397 25.59 -0.37 13.21
CA PRO A 397 26.34 0.74 13.79
C PRO A 397 27.64 0.33 14.51
N LYS A 398 28.05 -0.95 14.46
CA LYS A 398 29.31 -1.43 15.04
C LYS A 398 30.45 -1.27 14.05
N GLN A 399 31.61 -0.85 14.51
CA GLN A 399 32.85 -0.82 13.70
C GLN A 399 33.16 -2.22 13.13
N LEU A 400 33.67 -2.26 11.89
CA LEU A 400 34.02 -3.51 11.23
C LEU A 400 35.42 -3.96 11.70
N THR A 401 35.48 -5.09 12.38
CA THR A 401 36.75 -5.72 12.78
C THR A 401 37.09 -6.87 11.83
N GLU A 402 38.36 -7.28 11.75
CA GLU A 402 38.76 -8.40 10.89
C GLU A 402 37.98 -9.70 11.19
N ARG A 403 37.78 -10.02 12.47
CA ARG A 403 36.95 -11.16 12.87
C ARG A 403 35.51 -11.03 12.38
N MET A 404 34.94 -9.83 12.40
CA MET A 404 33.60 -9.60 11.86
C MET A 404 33.59 -9.74 10.35
N TRP A 405 34.59 -9.21 9.66
CA TRP A 405 34.74 -9.33 8.21
C TRP A 405 34.81 -10.80 7.75
N THR A 406 35.63 -11.64 8.39
CA THR A 406 35.72 -13.07 8.09
C THR A 406 34.37 -13.79 8.19
N ASN A 407 33.52 -13.38 9.13
CA ASN A 407 32.17 -13.94 9.30
C ASN A 407 31.11 -13.31 8.38
N LEU A 408 31.34 -12.06 7.97
CA LEU A 408 30.43 -11.28 7.15
C LEU A 408 30.56 -11.63 5.66
N TYR A 409 31.80 -11.77 5.18
CA TYR A 409 32.10 -11.95 3.76
C TYR A 409 31.38 -13.14 3.10
N PRO A 410 31.32 -14.35 3.69
CA PRO A 410 30.59 -15.46 3.08
C PRO A 410 29.10 -15.15 2.85
N LYS A 411 28.48 -14.35 3.73
CA LYS A 411 27.08 -13.93 3.58
C LYS A 411 26.92 -12.90 2.47
N LEU A 412 27.84 -11.94 2.39
CA LEU A 412 27.86 -10.94 1.32
C LEU A 412 28.12 -11.58 -0.03
N HIS A 413 29.05 -12.54 -0.12
CA HIS A 413 29.39 -13.21 -1.37
C HIS A 413 28.18 -13.88 -2.03
N VAL A 414 27.33 -14.57 -1.25
CA VAL A 414 26.09 -15.19 -1.77
C VAL A 414 25.15 -14.12 -2.34
N LEU A 415 24.97 -12.99 -1.65
CA LEU A 415 24.13 -11.88 -2.11
C LEU A 415 24.69 -11.21 -3.37
N LEU A 416 25.99 -10.95 -3.40
CA LEU A 416 26.67 -10.29 -4.53
C LEU A 416 26.67 -11.18 -5.77
N ALA A 417 26.86 -12.49 -5.63
CA ALA A 417 26.78 -13.43 -6.74
C ALA A 417 25.38 -13.44 -7.37
N ALA A 418 24.33 -13.50 -6.54
CA ALA A 418 22.95 -13.42 -6.99
C ALA A 418 22.62 -12.06 -7.65
N ASN A 419 23.14 -10.96 -7.09
CA ASN A 419 22.94 -9.63 -7.65
C ASN A 419 23.64 -9.47 -9.01
N ARG A 420 24.87 -9.96 -9.13
CA ARG A 420 25.63 -9.98 -10.40
C ARG A 420 24.89 -10.77 -11.47
N GLU A 421 24.38 -11.96 -11.15
CA GLU A 421 23.59 -12.78 -12.08
C GLU A 421 22.33 -12.05 -12.54
N ALA A 422 21.57 -11.46 -11.59
CA ALA A 422 20.37 -10.69 -11.91
C ALA A 422 20.66 -9.44 -12.76
N ARG A 423 21.77 -8.74 -12.48
CA ARG A 423 22.24 -7.61 -13.29
C ARG A 423 22.56 -8.06 -14.71
N LEU A 424 23.33 -9.13 -14.88
CA LEU A 424 23.70 -9.65 -16.20
C LEU A 424 22.47 -10.12 -17.00
N GLU A 425 21.49 -10.73 -16.33
CA GLU A 425 20.22 -11.09 -16.98
C GLU A 425 19.45 -9.84 -17.40
N LYS A 426 19.36 -8.82 -16.54
CA LYS A 426 18.74 -7.53 -16.89
C LYS A 426 19.43 -6.86 -18.06
N GLU A 427 20.75 -6.84 -18.08
CA GLU A 427 21.53 -6.29 -19.21
C GLU A 427 21.28 -7.08 -20.49
N ARG A 428 21.16 -8.41 -20.41
CA ARG A 428 20.78 -9.25 -21.55
C ARG A 428 19.36 -8.91 -22.04
N GLU A 429 18.39 -8.76 -21.13
CA GLU A 429 17.03 -8.34 -21.47
C GLU A 429 16.99 -6.94 -22.09
N GLU A 430 17.79 -5.99 -21.58
CA GLU A 430 17.91 -4.64 -22.13
C GLU A 430 18.54 -4.66 -23.53
N ARG A 431 19.58 -5.48 -23.73
CA ARG A 431 20.16 -5.70 -25.07
C ARG A 431 19.13 -6.34 -26.00
N GLN A 432 18.35 -7.31 -25.54
CA GLN A 432 17.27 -7.93 -26.32
C GLN A 432 16.19 -6.90 -26.69
N LYS A 433 15.76 -6.04 -25.75
CA LYS A 433 14.82 -4.95 -26.02
C LYS A 433 15.37 -3.95 -27.02
N ALA A 434 16.64 -3.58 -26.89
CA ALA A 434 17.31 -2.68 -27.83
C ALA A 434 17.41 -3.30 -29.24
N ARG A 435 17.70 -4.61 -29.33
CA ARG A 435 17.66 -5.38 -30.58
C ARG A 435 16.26 -5.40 -31.20
N ASN A 436 15.22 -5.70 -30.43
CA ASN A 436 13.83 -5.66 -30.88
C ASN A 436 13.43 -4.27 -31.40
N LYS A 437 13.78 -3.19 -30.67
CA LYS A 437 13.54 -1.81 -31.11
C LYS A 437 14.33 -1.45 -32.38
N CYS A 438 15.52 -2.03 -32.58
CA CYS A 438 16.27 -1.87 -33.83
C CYS A 438 15.58 -2.58 -35.00
N LEU A 439 15.09 -3.81 -34.78
CA LEU A 439 14.34 -4.56 -35.79
C LEU A 439 13.05 -3.84 -36.17
N GLN A 440 12.28 -3.35 -35.20
CA GLN A 440 11.07 -2.55 -35.45
C GLN A 440 11.36 -1.31 -36.28
N ARG A 441 12.40 -0.53 -35.92
CA ARG A 441 12.81 0.63 -36.72
C ARG A 441 13.20 0.25 -38.15
N PHE A 442 13.99 -0.79 -38.32
CA PHE A 442 14.37 -1.29 -39.65
C PHE A 442 13.14 -1.71 -40.47
N LEU A 443 12.14 -2.33 -39.85
CA LEU A 443 10.89 -2.72 -40.49
C LEU A 443 10.01 -1.52 -40.85
N SER A 444 9.91 -0.51 -39.98
CA SER A 444 9.25 0.76 -40.28
C SER A 444 9.93 1.47 -41.45
N ASP A 445 11.26 1.59 -41.44
CA ASP A 445 12.02 2.17 -42.55
C ASP A 445 11.76 1.39 -43.84
N MET A 446 11.68 0.06 -43.79
CA MET A 446 11.32 -0.75 -44.95
C MET A 446 9.90 -0.49 -45.43
N LYS A 447 8.92 -0.39 -44.51
CA LYS A 447 7.52 -0.10 -44.84
C LYS A 447 7.39 1.26 -45.53
N ASP A 448 8.01 2.29 -44.98
CA ASP A 448 7.95 3.66 -45.53
C ASP A 448 8.63 3.78 -46.91
N ASN A 449 9.58 2.89 -47.21
CA ASN A 449 10.25 2.83 -48.51
C ASN A 449 9.52 1.95 -49.55
N ILE A 450 8.48 1.21 -49.15
CA ILE A 450 7.66 0.44 -50.08
C ILE A 450 6.59 1.39 -50.63
N SER A 451 6.52 1.52 -51.95
CA SER A 451 5.46 2.29 -52.58
C SER A 451 4.10 1.70 -52.21
N PRO A 452 3.08 2.55 -51.92
CA PRO A 452 1.72 2.09 -51.73
C PRO A 452 1.30 1.17 -52.86
N VAL A 453 0.49 0.14 -52.56
CA VAL A 453 0.11 -0.85 -53.59
C VAL A 453 -0.67 -0.18 -54.72
N PHE A 454 -1.46 0.83 -54.36
CA PHE A 454 -2.13 1.73 -55.29
C PHE A 454 -2.60 3.00 -54.56
N GLU A 455 -2.86 4.04 -55.33
CA GLU A 455 -3.44 5.30 -54.86
C GLU A 455 -4.85 5.45 -55.43
N LEU A 456 -5.82 5.65 -54.55
CA LEU A 456 -7.21 5.90 -54.92
C LEU A 456 -7.52 7.39 -54.75
N ASN A 457 -7.82 8.07 -55.86
CA ASN A 457 -8.38 9.41 -55.80
C ASN A 457 -9.90 9.31 -55.85
N PHE A 458 -10.53 9.48 -54.69
CA PHE A 458 -11.98 9.57 -54.61
C PHE A 458 -12.40 11.04 -54.58
N CYS A 459 -13.35 11.37 -55.44
CA CYS A 459 -14.15 12.59 -55.31
C CYS A 459 -15.55 12.13 -54.89
N PRO A 460 -15.82 11.96 -53.58
CA PRO A 460 -17.14 11.57 -53.16
C PRO A 460 -18.10 12.69 -53.60
N ALA A 461 -19.26 12.33 -54.16
CA ALA A 461 -20.18 13.28 -54.81
C ALA A 461 -20.62 14.46 -53.93
N ARG A 462 -20.40 14.39 -52.61
CA ARG A 462 -20.77 15.40 -51.62
C ARG A 462 -19.62 16.23 -51.08
N PHE A 463 -18.36 15.88 -51.36
CA PHE A 463 -17.20 16.65 -50.90
C PHE A 463 -16.61 17.45 -52.06
N LEU A 464 -16.41 18.75 -51.83
CA LEU A 464 -15.76 19.65 -52.79
C LEU A 464 -14.25 19.41 -52.92
N TYR A 465 -13.69 18.53 -52.10
CA TYR A 465 -12.27 18.21 -52.08
C TYR A 465 -12.07 16.73 -52.43
N SER A 466 -11.24 16.49 -53.44
CA SER A 466 -10.73 15.16 -53.76
C SER A 466 -9.83 14.72 -52.61
N SER A 467 -10.14 13.58 -51.99
CA SER A 467 -9.23 12.92 -51.06
C SER A 467 -8.43 11.86 -51.80
N SER A 468 -7.09 11.96 -51.74
CA SER A 468 -6.20 10.89 -52.17
C SER A 468 -6.03 9.92 -51.01
N TYR A 469 -6.39 8.66 -51.22
CA TYR A 469 -6.20 7.58 -50.27
C TYR A 469 -5.10 6.64 -50.77
N THR A 470 -4.01 6.52 -50.03
CA THR A 470 -2.95 5.55 -50.29
C THR A 470 -3.28 4.26 -49.55
N HIS A 471 -3.30 3.12 -50.24
CA HIS A 471 -3.47 1.82 -49.58
C HIS A 471 -2.16 1.06 -49.52
N ASP A 472 -1.65 0.89 -48.31
CA ASP A 472 -0.51 0.03 -48.03
C ASP A 472 -0.95 -1.42 -47.92
N ASP A 473 -0.09 -2.33 -48.37
CA ASP A 473 -0.31 -3.76 -48.17
C ASP A 473 -0.20 -4.13 -46.69
N ILE A 474 -0.60 -5.36 -46.37
CA ILE A 474 -0.25 -5.95 -45.08
C ILE A 474 1.28 -6.00 -44.92
N PHE A 475 1.74 -5.70 -43.72
CA PHE A 475 3.15 -5.66 -43.38
C PHE A 475 3.38 -6.40 -42.05
N PRO A 476 4.36 -7.31 -41.96
CA PRO A 476 4.61 -8.10 -40.76
C PRO A 476 5.19 -7.23 -39.64
N ASP A 477 4.82 -7.49 -38.39
CA ASP A 477 5.48 -6.85 -37.24
C ASP A 477 6.79 -7.58 -36.92
N ALA A 478 7.59 -7.02 -36.01
CA ALA A 478 8.83 -7.62 -35.53
C ALA A 478 8.61 -9.04 -35.00
N VAL A 479 7.47 -9.33 -34.37
CA VAL A 479 7.15 -10.68 -33.87
C VAL A 479 6.98 -11.70 -35.00
N ASP A 480 6.36 -11.31 -36.12
CA ASP A 480 6.21 -12.19 -37.29
C ASP A 480 7.56 -12.43 -37.98
N VAL A 481 8.37 -11.38 -38.08
CA VAL A 481 9.68 -11.45 -38.71
C VAL A 481 10.65 -12.28 -37.87
N LEU A 482 10.49 -12.32 -36.54
CA LEU A 482 11.25 -13.18 -35.64
C LEU A 482 10.94 -14.68 -35.83
N GLU A 483 9.80 -15.05 -36.41
CA GLU A 483 9.53 -16.44 -36.82
C GLU A 483 10.33 -16.86 -38.05
N TRP A 484 10.97 -15.92 -38.76
CA TRP A 484 11.82 -16.26 -39.89
C TRP A 484 13.16 -16.80 -39.37
N PRO A 485 13.55 -18.06 -39.68
CA PRO A 485 14.71 -18.69 -39.08
C PRO A 485 16.01 -17.89 -39.21
N PHE A 486 16.13 -17.11 -40.30
CA PHE A 486 17.26 -16.23 -40.54
C PHE A 486 17.33 -15.05 -39.57
N ILE A 487 16.19 -14.40 -39.28
CA ILE A 487 16.16 -13.26 -38.36
C ILE A 487 16.23 -13.74 -36.92
N GLN A 488 15.56 -14.85 -36.60
CA GLN A 488 15.66 -15.51 -35.30
C GLN A 488 17.12 -15.80 -34.93
N ALA A 489 17.87 -16.45 -35.84
CA ALA A 489 19.27 -16.78 -35.60
C ALA A 489 20.14 -15.55 -35.32
N ILE A 490 19.91 -14.43 -36.02
CA ILE A 490 20.65 -13.19 -35.79
C ILE A 490 20.25 -12.53 -34.46
N ASN A 491 18.97 -12.62 -34.09
CA ASN A 491 18.44 -12.03 -32.87
C ASN A 491 18.86 -12.80 -31.59
N ASP A 492 19.01 -14.12 -31.71
CA ASP A 492 19.44 -15.01 -30.63
C ASP A 492 20.94 -14.88 -30.32
N GLU A 493 21.74 -14.40 -31.28
CA GLU A 493 23.11 -13.98 -31.00
C GLU A 493 23.09 -12.73 -30.11
N ASP A 494 23.88 -12.70 -29.02
CA ASP A 494 23.97 -11.53 -28.11
C ASP A 494 24.77 -10.38 -28.74
N LEU A 495 24.26 -9.86 -29.86
CA LEU A 495 24.80 -8.75 -30.61
C LEU A 495 24.39 -7.42 -29.97
N SER A 496 25.21 -6.40 -30.16
CA SER A 496 24.77 -5.03 -29.93
C SER A 496 23.66 -4.66 -30.93
N ALA A 497 22.78 -3.72 -30.58
CA ALA A 497 21.74 -3.24 -31.50
C ALA A 497 22.34 -2.64 -32.79
N LYS A 498 23.53 -2.05 -32.72
CA LYS A 498 24.26 -1.49 -33.87
C LYS A 498 24.72 -2.59 -34.83
N ASP A 499 25.29 -3.67 -34.29
CA ASP A 499 25.75 -4.81 -35.10
C ASP A 499 24.56 -5.55 -35.74
N LEU A 500 23.45 -5.69 -35.00
CA LEU A 500 22.20 -6.20 -35.55
C LEU A 500 21.74 -5.35 -36.74
N GLY A 501 21.66 -4.02 -36.57
CA GLY A 501 21.24 -3.10 -37.64
C GLY A 501 22.11 -3.22 -38.89
N LYS A 502 23.43 -3.34 -38.74
CA LYS A 502 24.36 -3.56 -39.86
C LYS A 502 24.04 -4.87 -40.60
N ARG A 503 23.86 -5.98 -39.87
CA ARG A 503 23.51 -7.28 -40.48
C ARG A 503 22.17 -7.26 -41.18
N LEU A 504 21.17 -6.56 -40.63
CA LEU A 504 19.85 -6.39 -41.27
C LEU A 504 19.99 -5.66 -42.61
N GLN A 505 20.77 -4.56 -42.65
CA GLN A 505 21.02 -3.81 -43.88
C GLN A 505 21.80 -4.62 -44.93
N GLU A 506 22.85 -5.35 -44.51
CA GLU A 506 23.60 -6.25 -45.39
C GLU A 506 22.72 -7.34 -46.04
N ASN A 507 21.61 -7.69 -45.38
CA ASN A 507 20.68 -8.73 -45.83
C ASN A 507 19.33 -8.17 -46.30
N LYS A 508 19.22 -6.85 -46.54
CA LYS A 508 17.96 -6.18 -46.92
C LYS A 508 17.23 -6.86 -48.07
N ASN A 509 17.94 -7.21 -49.16
CA ASN A 509 17.35 -7.88 -50.32
C ASN A 509 16.74 -9.25 -50.00
N LYS A 510 17.39 -10.02 -49.13
CA LYS A 510 16.88 -11.33 -48.67
C LYS A 510 15.62 -11.14 -47.82
N ILE A 511 15.62 -10.13 -46.96
CA ILE A 511 14.48 -9.76 -46.12
C ILE A 511 13.29 -9.32 -46.97
N THR A 512 13.52 -8.50 -48.01
CA THR A 512 12.49 -8.10 -48.97
C THR A 512 11.88 -9.30 -49.70
N ALA A 513 12.69 -10.29 -50.07
CA ALA A 513 12.19 -11.52 -50.69
C ALA A 513 11.32 -12.36 -49.73
N LEU A 514 11.73 -12.47 -48.46
CA LEU A 514 10.94 -13.14 -47.41
C LEU A 514 9.62 -12.40 -47.14
N LEU A 515 9.65 -11.07 -47.11
CA LEU A 515 8.46 -10.23 -46.98
C LEU A 515 7.46 -10.51 -48.10
N ALA A 516 7.91 -10.50 -49.36
CA ALA A 516 7.05 -10.77 -50.51
C ALA A 516 6.46 -12.19 -50.47
N GLN A 517 7.26 -13.19 -50.09
CA GLN A 517 6.79 -14.57 -49.92
C GLN A 517 5.75 -14.68 -48.81
N TRP A 518 5.99 -14.00 -47.68
CA TRP A 518 5.08 -13.98 -46.55
C TRP A 518 3.76 -13.31 -46.94
N GLN A 519 3.78 -12.13 -47.58
CA GLN A 519 2.56 -11.45 -48.08
C GLN A 519 1.77 -12.34 -49.02
N HIS A 520 2.45 -13.01 -49.96
CA HIS A 520 1.81 -13.95 -50.88
C HIS A 520 1.14 -15.12 -50.14
N THR A 521 1.78 -15.65 -49.10
CA THR A 521 1.25 -16.75 -48.29
C THR A 521 -0.03 -16.34 -47.57
N VAL A 522 -0.01 -15.18 -46.89
CA VAL A 522 -1.18 -14.65 -46.16
C VAL A 522 -2.34 -14.39 -47.12
N ARG A 523 -2.09 -13.71 -48.25
CA ARG A 523 -3.11 -13.44 -49.28
C ARG A 523 -3.72 -14.73 -49.84
N SER A 524 -2.88 -15.68 -50.23
CA SER A 524 -3.32 -16.95 -50.81
C SER A 524 -4.19 -17.73 -49.83
N TYR A 525 -3.83 -17.73 -48.55
CA TYR A 525 -4.61 -18.35 -47.49
C TYR A 525 -5.99 -17.69 -47.33
N MET A 526 -6.04 -16.36 -47.23
CA MET A 526 -7.29 -15.60 -47.09
C MET A 526 -8.21 -15.76 -48.31
N VAL A 527 -7.65 -15.75 -49.52
CA VAL A 527 -8.38 -16.03 -50.76
C VAL A 527 -8.91 -17.47 -50.76
N GLY A 528 -8.12 -18.42 -50.28
CA GLY A 528 -8.54 -19.80 -50.06
C GLY A 528 -9.81 -19.88 -49.21
N LEU A 529 -9.85 -19.15 -48.09
CA LEU A 529 -11.04 -19.08 -47.22
C LEU A 529 -12.28 -18.54 -47.95
N LEU A 530 -12.11 -17.54 -48.84
CA LEU A 530 -13.20 -16.96 -49.62
C LEU A 530 -13.75 -17.95 -50.67
N ARG A 531 -12.87 -18.73 -51.32
CA ARG A 531 -13.22 -19.67 -52.39
C ARG A 531 -13.91 -20.95 -51.93
N THR A 532 -13.87 -21.29 -50.64
CA THR A 532 -14.34 -22.60 -50.13
C THR A 532 -15.83 -22.94 -50.40
N GLU A 533 -16.73 -21.97 -50.59
CA GLU A 533 -18.17 -22.28 -50.82
C GLU A 533 -18.69 -21.93 -52.23
N SER A 534 -17.97 -21.11 -53.00
CA SER A 534 -18.50 -20.62 -54.27
C SER A 534 -18.05 -21.52 -55.44
N ARG A 535 -18.98 -22.32 -55.98
CA ARG A 535 -18.75 -23.10 -57.21
C ARG A 535 -18.64 -22.21 -58.45
N SER A 536 -19.22 -21.01 -58.40
CA SER A 536 -19.05 -19.96 -59.41
C SER A 536 -17.88 -19.07 -59.03
N SER A 537 -17.04 -18.69 -59.99
CA SER A 537 -16.02 -17.67 -59.79
C SER A 537 -16.69 -16.42 -59.17
N PRO A 538 -16.31 -16.01 -57.94
CA PRO A 538 -16.88 -14.82 -57.35
C PRO A 538 -16.57 -13.62 -58.25
N PRO A 539 -17.49 -12.64 -58.38
CA PRO A 539 -17.17 -11.41 -59.09
C PRO A 539 -15.93 -10.76 -58.47
N ILE A 540 -15.15 -10.04 -59.27
CA ILE A 540 -13.99 -9.26 -58.80
C ILE A 540 -14.43 -7.80 -58.63
N VAL A 541 -13.70 -7.04 -57.80
CA VAL A 541 -13.93 -5.58 -57.64
C VAL A 541 -13.91 -4.91 -59.01
N GLN A 542 -14.89 -4.04 -59.25
CA GLN A 542 -14.94 -3.16 -60.40
C GLN A 542 -14.40 -1.78 -60.00
N PRO A 543 -13.78 -1.02 -60.92
CA PRO A 543 -13.40 0.36 -60.63
C PRO A 543 -14.63 1.20 -60.23
N PRO A 544 -14.48 2.16 -59.31
CA PRO A 544 -15.58 3.05 -58.93
C PRO A 544 -16.09 3.81 -60.16
N GLU A 545 -17.42 3.98 -60.29
CA GLU A 545 -18.01 4.70 -61.44
C GLU A 545 -17.50 6.15 -61.56
N SER A 546 -17.05 6.74 -60.44
CA SER A 546 -16.52 8.10 -60.38
C SER A 546 -15.02 8.20 -60.73
N SER A 547 -14.32 7.08 -60.92
CA SER A 547 -12.87 7.10 -61.16
C SER A 547 -12.56 7.39 -62.64
N THR A 548 -11.57 8.24 -62.88
CA THR A 548 -11.08 8.56 -64.25
C THR A 548 -10.19 7.47 -64.83
N SER A 549 -9.61 6.62 -63.99
CA SER A 549 -8.78 5.46 -64.35
C SER A 549 -9.11 4.26 -63.48
N ASP A 550 -8.95 3.03 -63.97
CA ASP A 550 -9.10 1.82 -63.15
C ASP A 550 -7.91 1.73 -62.17
N PRO A 551 -8.10 1.99 -60.86
CA PRO A 551 -7.00 1.95 -59.90
C PRO A 551 -6.57 0.51 -59.58
N PHE A 552 -7.35 -0.48 -60.01
CA PHE A 552 -7.11 -1.89 -59.73
C PHE A 552 -6.47 -2.62 -60.92
N ILE A 553 -6.19 -1.95 -62.04
CA ILE A 553 -5.75 -2.60 -63.28
C ILE A 553 -4.52 -3.49 -63.09
N ASP A 554 -3.56 -3.06 -62.28
CA ASP A 554 -2.30 -3.76 -62.03
C ASP A 554 -2.38 -4.79 -60.89
N LEU A 555 -3.54 -4.94 -60.24
CA LEU A 555 -3.74 -5.89 -59.16
C LEU A 555 -4.15 -7.26 -59.70
N SER A 556 -3.67 -8.32 -59.04
CA SER A 556 -4.12 -9.68 -59.33
C SER A 556 -5.59 -9.86 -58.94
N ASP A 557 -6.30 -10.76 -59.63
CA ASP A 557 -7.71 -11.08 -59.33
C ASP A 557 -7.90 -11.57 -57.89
N ASP A 558 -6.91 -12.29 -57.36
CA ASP A 558 -6.87 -12.75 -55.96
C ASP A 558 -6.85 -11.56 -54.99
N PHE A 559 -6.06 -10.52 -55.30
CA PHE A 559 -6.00 -9.33 -54.47
C PHE A 559 -7.25 -8.47 -54.63
N LYS A 560 -7.78 -8.30 -55.86
CA LYS A 560 -9.08 -7.68 -56.10
C LYS A 560 -10.19 -8.35 -55.30
N LEU A 561 -10.20 -9.68 -55.23
CA LEU A 561 -11.17 -10.43 -54.44
C LEU A 561 -11.08 -10.09 -52.94
N LEU A 562 -9.87 -9.94 -52.38
CA LEU A 562 -9.69 -9.53 -50.98
C LEU A 562 -10.13 -8.09 -50.71
N LEU A 563 -10.03 -7.21 -51.70
CA LEU A 563 -10.42 -5.80 -51.58
C LEU A 563 -11.93 -5.56 -51.65
N ARG A 564 -12.76 -6.56 -51.99
CA ARG A 564 -14.23 -6.39 -52.04
C ARG A 564 -14.81 -6.03 -50.67
N ALA A 565 -15.80 -5.15 -50.65
CA ALA A 565 -16.44 -4.73 -49.40
C ALA A 565 -17.27 -5.85 -48.73
N ASP A 566 -17.63 -6.90 -49.46
CA ASP A 566 -18.25 -8.12 -48.91
C ASP A 566 -17.27 -9.27 -48.66
N SER A 567 -15.95 -9.06 -48.81
CA SER A 567 -14.91 -10.03 -48.44
C SER A 567 -14.57 -9.92 -46.95
N LEU A 568 -15.48 -10.43 -46.11
CA LEU A 568 -15.40 -10.29 -44.66
C LEU A 568 -14.92 -11.55 -43.94
N PHE A 569 -14.13 -11.33 -42.90
CA PHE A 569 -13.53 -12.34 -42.04
C PHE A 569 -13.95 -12.14 -40.58
N TYR A 570 -13.68 -13.14 -39.76
CA TYR A 570 -13.66 -13.02 -38.30
C TYR A 570 -12.50 -13.85 -37.75
N LEU A 571 -12.02 -13.51 -36.56
CA LEU A 571 -10.97 -14.23 -35.87
C LEU A 571 -11.57 -15.19 -34.85
N THR A 572 -11.13 -16.45 -34.82
CA THR A 572 -11.38 -17.33 -33.68
C THR A 572 -10.45 -16.92 -32.54
N GLY A 573 -11.02 -16.68 -31.37
CA GLY A 573 -10.28 -16.27 -30.17
C GLY A 573 -10.73 -17.08 -28.97
N PRO A 574 -10.04 -16.96 -27.83
CA PRO A 574 -10.39 -17.67 -26.59
C PRO A 574 -11.78 -17.29 -26.03
N HIS A 575 -12.42 -16.26 -26.59
CA HIS A 575 -13.74 -15.78 -26.22
C HIS A 575 -14.73 -16.00 -27.38
N ASP A 576 -15.14 -17.25 -27.59
CA ASP A 576 -15.98 -17.74 -28.71
C ASP A 576 -17.44 -17.19 -28.76
N GLY A 577 -17.72 -16.03 -28.15
CA GLY A 577 -19.09 -15.53 -28.01
C GLY A 577 -19.60 -14.64 -29.15
N VAL A 578 -18.77 -13.71 -29.63
CA VAL A 578 -19.19 -12.67 -30.57
C VAL A 578 -18.26 -12.64 -31.76
N LYS A 579 -18.81 -12.94 -32.94
CA LYS A 579 -18.09 -12.81 -34.20
C LYS A 579 -18.25 -11.39 -34.71
N VAL A 580 -17.14 -10.68 -34.86
CA VAL A 580 -17.07 -9.34 -35.44
C VAL A 580 -16.57 -9.45 -36.88
N PRO A 581 -17.23 -8.81 -37.86
CA PRO A 581 -16.76 -8.75 -39.23
C PRO A 581 -15.56 -7.81 -39.35
N PHE A 582 -14.56 -8.26 -40.08
CA PHE A 582 -13.40 -7.48 -40.44
C PHE A 582 -13.19 -7.52 -41.94
N SER A 583 -12.78 -6.39 -42.52
CA SER A 583 -12.22 -6.36 -43.87
C SER A 583 -10.88 -7.10 -43.91
N TYR A 584 -10.30 -7.28 -45.10
CA TYR A 584 -9.00 -7.94 -45.24
C TYR A 584 -7.90 -7.27 -44.38
N HIS A 585 -7.84 -5.94 -44.41
CA HIS A 585 -6.83 -5.18 -43.67
C HIS A 585 -7.10 -5.20 -42.16
N GLU A 586 -8.34 -4.88 -41.76
CA GLU A 586 -8.75 -4.89 -40.35
C GLU A 586 -8.56 -6.27 -39.71
N ALA A 587 -8.82 -7.36 -40.45
CA ALA A 587 -8.66 -8.72 -39.92
C ALA A 587 -7.20 -8.98 -39.56
N PHE A 588 -6.29 -8.52 -40.41
CA PHE A 588 -4.86 -8.67 -40.20
C PHE A 588 -4.38 -7.84 -39.01
N GLU A 589 -4.77 -6.57 -38.92
CA GLU A 589 -4.46 -5.71 -37.76
C GLU A 589 -5.00 -6.31 -36.44
N ALA A 590 -6.26 -6.76 -36.46
CA ALA A 590 -6.88 -7.46 -35.34
C ALA A 590 -6.19 -8.79 -35.00
N GLY A 591 -5.50 -9.41 -35.95
CA GLY A 591 -4.70 -10.61 -35.75
C GLY A 591 -3.47 -10.39 -34.85
N HIS A 592 -2.82 -9.21 -34.95
CA HIS A 592 -1.64 -8.85 -34.13
C HIS A 592 -2.06 -8.34 -32.77
N SER A 593 -3.17 -7.59 -32.75
CA SER A 593 -3.83 -7.14 -31.53
C SER A 593 -4.56 -8.32 -30.91
N MET A 594 -3.82 -9.32 -30.43
CA MET A 594 -4.42 -10.31 -29.55
C MET A 594 -4.83 -9.56 -28.28
N TYR A 595 -6.10 -9.13 -28.25
CA TYR A 595 -6.77 -8.53 -27.11
C TYR A 595 -6.75 -9.55 -25.98
N CYS A 596 -5.65 -9.58 -25.22
CA CYS A 596 -5.62 -10.11 -23.89
C CYS A 596 -6.45 -9.14 -23.03
N HIS A 597 -7.77 -9.19 -23.16
CA HIS A 597 -8.60 -8.69 -22.08
C HIS A 597 -8.21 -9.55 -20.88
N ASP A 598 -7.52 -8.95 -19.91
CA ASP A 598 -7.61 -9.51 -18.58
C ASP A 598 -9.10 -9.57 -18.21
N ARG A 599 -9.49 -10.44 -17.27
CA ARG A 599 -10.88 -10.56 -16.83
C ARG A 599 -11.50 -9.23 -16.32
N VAL A 600 -10.71 -8.16 -16.22
CA VAL A 600 -11.04 -6.86 -15.65
C VAL A 600 -11.25 -5.79 -16.74
N GLY A 601 -11.04 -6.11 -18.02
CA GLY A 601 -11.27 -5.20 -19.13
C GLY A 601 -10.27 -4.04 -19.22
N LEU A 602 -9.15 -4.12 -18.49
CA LEU A 602 -8.08 -3.13 -18.64
C LEU A 602 -7.21 -3.49 -19.84
N TRP A 603 -7.02 -2.48 -20.70
CA TRP A 603 -6.12 -2.48 -21.83
C TRP A 603 -4.67 -2.51 -21.33
N VAL A 604 -4.19 -3.68 -20.93
CA VAL A 604 -2.77 -3.87 -20.67
C VAL A 604 -2.14 -4.18 -22.01
N GLY A 605 -1.40 -3.24 -22.59
CA GLY A 605 -0.76 -3.35 -23.91
C GLY A 605 -0.21 -4.76 -24.14
N GLY A 606 -0.99 -5.55 -24.90
CA GLY A 606 -0.79 -6.99 -25.00
C GLY A 606 0.54 -7.28 -25.66
N LEU A 607 1.18 -8.37 -25.23
CA LEU A 607 2.31 -8.93 -25.97
C LEU A 607 1.81 -9.24 -27.38
N GLN A 608 2.32 -8.54 -28.39
CA GLN A 608 2.02 -8.87 -29.78
C GLN A 608 2.45 -10.32 -30.03
N CYS A 609 1.57 -11.11 -30.64
CA CYS A 609 1.87 -12.47 -31.06
C CYS A 609 2.02 -12.51 -32.57
N PRO A 610 2.85 -13.42 -33.12
CA PRO A 610 2.87 -13.69 -34.55
C PRO A 610 1.47 -14.01 -35.06
N VAL A 611 1.16 -13.59 -36.28
CA VAL A 611 -0.12 -13.81 -36.94
C VAL A 611 -0.36 -15.30 -37.15
N ASP A 612 -1.31 -15.84 -36.41
CA ASP A 612 -1.79 -17.20 -36.60
C ASP A 612 -2.90 -17.23 -37.67
N LEU A 613 -2.51 -17.64 -38.88
CA LEU A 613 -3.43 -17.78 -40.02
C LEU A 613 -4.57 -18.77 -39.74
N ASP A 614 -4.35 -19.76 -38.86
CA ASP A 614 -5.37 -20.73 -38.48
C ASP A 614 -6.46 -20.11 -37.62
N ARG A 615 -6.38 -18.83 -37.23
CA ARG A 615 -7.46 -18.12 -36.54
C ARG A 615 -8.43 -17.43 -37.47
N PHE A 616 -8.03 -17.18 -38.71
CA PHE A 616 -8.88 -16.49 -39.66
C PHE A 616 -9.96 -17.41 -40.17
N ARG A 617 -11.19 -16.91 -40.17
CA ARG A 617 -12.35 -17.61 -40.69
C ARG A 617 -13.12 -16.67 -41.59
N ARG A 618 -13.66 -17.22 -42.66
CA ARG A 618 -14.63 -16.51 -43.48
C ARG A 618 -15.92 -16.27 -42.70
N TYR A 619 -16.46 -15.05 -42.75
CA TYR A 619 -17.71 -14.71 -42.08
C TYR A 619 -18.91 -14.71 -43.04
N SER A 620 -19.34 -15.89 -43.51
CA SER A 620 -20.39 -16.03 -44.54
C SER A 620 -21.68 -15.24 -44.27
N ARG A 621 -22.16 -15.20 -43.03
CA ARG A 621 -23.34 -14.39 -42.64
C ARG A 621 -23.12 -12.89 -42.86
N ALA A 622 -21.96 -12.36 -42.47
CA ALA A 622 -21.63 -10.96 -42.68
C ALA A 622 -21.50 -10.62 -44.17
N GLN A 623 -20.90 -11.51 -44.96
CA GLN A 623 -20.79 -11.33 -46.41
C GLN A 623 -22.16 -11.26 -47.08
N ASN A 624 -23.11 -12.09 -46.65
CA ASN A 624 -24.47 -12.05 -47.19
C ASN A 624 -25.18 -10.73 -46.88
N VAL A 625 -25.05 -10.23 -45.64
CA VAL A 625 -25.57 -8.91 -45.25
C VAL A 625 -24.91 -7.80 -46.08
N ALA A 626 -23.59 -7.82 -46.21
CA ALA A 626 -22.83 -6.86 -47.00
C ALA A 626 -23.30 -6.85 -48.48
N ARG A 627 -23.44 -8.00 -49.12
CA ARG A 627 -23.94 -8.10 -50.51
C ARG A 627 -25.32 -7.51 -50.70
N VAL A 628 -26.22 -7.73 -49.74
CA VAL A 628 -27.58 -7.19 -49.78
C VAL A 628 -27.55 -5.67 -49.71
N ILE A 629 -26.78 -5.11 -48.77
CA ILE A 629 -26.63 -3.66 -48.61
C ILE A 629 -25.97 -3.04 -49.85
N LEU A 630 -24.86 -3.60 -50.32
CA LEU A 630 -24.15 -3.15 -51.52
C LEU A 630 -25.04 -3.17 -52.76
N LYS A 631 -25.85 -4.22 -52.93
CA LYS A 631 -26.84 -4.31 -54.02
C LYS A 631 -27.88 -3.20 -53.91
N TYR A 632 -28.37 -2.91 -52.70
CA TYR A 632 -29.34 -1.83 -52.47
C TYR A 632 -28.75 -0.45 -52.79
N MET A 633 -27.47 -0.26 -52.52
CA MET A 633 -26.72 0.95 -52.87
C MET A 633 -26.40 1.07 -54.37
N GLY A 634 -26.70 0.04 -55.17
CA GLY A 634 -26.33 -0.01 -56.58
C GLY A 634 -24.83 -0.24 -56.82
N ARG A 635 -24.09 -0.73 -55.81
CA ARG A 635 -22.63 -0.94 -55.88
C ARG A 635 -22.21 -2.36 -55.47
N PRO A 636 -22.69 -3.42 -56.15
CA PRO A 636 -22.46 -4.81 -55.73
C PRO A 636 -20.98 -5.26 -55.73
N ASP A 637 -20.13 -4.54 -56.45
CA ASP A 637 -18.70 -4.87 -56.62
C ASP A 637 -17.77 -3.79 -56.03
N ALA A 638 -18.27 -2.97 -55.09
CA ALA A 638 -17.47 -1.95 -54.40
C ALA A 638 -16.31 -2.57 -53.60
N SER A 639 -15.23 -1.81 -53.47
CA SER A 639 -14.12 -2.15 -52.58
C SER A 639 -14.41 -1.70 -51.14
N PHE A 640 -13.85 -2.37 -50.12
CA PHE A 640 -14.01 -1.88 -48.74
C PHE A 640 -13.37 -0.50 -48.55
N LEU A 641 -12.35 -0.17 -49.35
CA LEU A 641 -11.69 1.14 -49.34
C LEU A 641 -12.62 2.25 -49.81
N GLU A 642 -13.45 1.99 -50.82
CA GLU A 642 -14.50 2.93 -51.24
C GLU A 642 -15.53 3.13 -50.12
N MET A 643 -15.83 2.06 -49.37
CA MET A 643 -16.82 2.11 -48.29
C MET A 643 -16.27 2.78 -47.02
N ASP A 644 -14.99 2.62 -46.70
CA ASP A 644 -14.42 3.09 -45.43
C ASP A 644 -14.16 4.61 -45.40
N VAL A 645 -14.25 5.31 -46.54
CA VAL A 645 -14.14 6.77 -46.62
C VAL A 645 -15.36 7.47 -46.00
N GLU A 646 -16.50 6.78 -45.96
CA GLU A 646 -17.77 7.34 -45.49
C GLU A 646 -18.16 6.81 -44.11
N LYS A 647 -19.00 7.57 -43.41
CA LYS A 647 -19.71 7.08 -42.22
C LYS A 647 -21.16 6.82 -42.58
N TYR A 648 -21.64 5.70 -42.09
CA TYR A 648 -22.97 5.21 -42.38
C TYR A 648 -23.85 5.27 -41.15
N VAL A 649 -25.11 5.64 -41.34
CA VAL A 649 -26.17 5.40 -40.36
C VAL A 649 -27.18 4.43 -40.93
N CYS A 650 -27.86 3.70 -40.05
CA CYS A 650 -28.91 2.80 -40.48
C CYS A 650 -30.10 3.64 -40.95
N GLY A 651 -30.49 3.52 -42.22
CA GLY A 651 -31.64 4.23 -42.77
C GLY A 651 -32.99 3.63 -42.35
N ARG A 652 -32.96 2.44 -41.72
CA ARG A 652 -34.15 1.62 -41.39
C ARG A 652 -34.60 1.67 -39.94
N CYS A 653 -33.72 2.10 -39.04
CA CYS A 653 -34.02 2.06 -37.62
C CYS A 653 -33.73 3.41 -36.95
N HIS A 654 -33.94 3.45 -35.65
CA HIS A 654 -33.75 4.66 -34.85
C HIS A 654 -32.28 4.88 -34.45
N ASP A 655 -31.40 3.89 -34.65
CA ASP A 655 -29.97 3.99 -34.38
C ASP A 655 -29.27 4.80 -35.48
N THR A 656 -29.14 6.10 -35.21
CA THR A 656 -28.44 7.05 -36.08
C THR A 656 -26.97 7.21 -35.71
N LYS A 657 -26.38 6.27 -34.96
CA LYS A 657 -24.96 6.33 -34.65
C LYS A 657 -24.16 6.17 -35.95
N PRO A 658 -23.29 7.14 -36.32
CA PRO A 658 -22.39 6.97 -37.45
C PRO A 658 -21.45 5.79 -37.19
N ARG A 659 -21.35 4.89 -38.17
CA ARG A 659 -20.59 3.63 -38.12
C ARG A 659 -19.66 3.53 -39.32
N ALA A 660 -18.52 2.88 -39.14
CA ALA A 660 -17.72 2.38 -40.26
C ALA A 660 -18.47 1.28 -41.02
N TRP A 661 -17.96 0.90 -42.20
CA TRP A 661 -18.60 -0.12 -43.04
C TRP A 661 -18.81 -1.46 -42.31
N THR A 662 -17.77 -2.00 -41.68
CA THR A 662 -17.82 -3.27 -40.96
C THR A 662 -18.69 -3.20 -39.70
N GLU A 663 -18.69 -2.08 -38.99
CA GLU A 663 -19.60 -1.81 -37.88
C GLU A 663 -21.08 -1.75 -38.32
N MET A 664 -21.36 -1.22 -39.50
CA MET A 664 -22.70 -1.18 -40.07
C MET A 664 -23.18 -2.60 -40.42
N ILE A 665 -22.32 -3.42 -41.02
CA ILE A 665 -22.61 -4.83 -41.28
C ILE A 665 -22.88 -5.57 -39.97
N GLN A 666 -22.06 -5.33 -38.93
CA GLN A 666 -22.27 -5.90 -37.60
C GLN A 666 -23.63 -5.48 -37.02
N HIS A 667 -24.01 -4.21 -37.14
CA HIS A 667 -25.33 -3.72 -36.70
C HIS A 667 -26.46 -4.55 -37.35
N TYR A 668 -26.44 -4.73 -38.67
CA TYR A 668 -27.47 -5.54 -39.35
C TYR A 668 -27.48 -7.02 -38.92
N ILE A 669 -26.32 -7.62 -38.64
CA ILE A 669 -26.24 -8.99 -38.11
C ILE A 669 -26.89 -9.08 -36.73
N GLU A 670 -26.59 -8.12 -35.86
CA GLU A 670 -27.14 -8.03 -34.51
C GLU A 670 -28.64 -7.83 -34.52
N GLN A 671 -29.14 -6.93 -35.38
CA GLN A 671 -30.57 -6.68 -35.50
C GLN A 671 -31.32 -7.89 -36.06
N ALA A 672 -30.77 -8.58 -37.07
CA ALA A 672 -31.33 -9.84 -37.54
C ALA A 672 -31.34 -10.93 -36.45
N ARG A 673 -30.35 -10.96 -35.56
CA ARG A 673 -30.32 -11.88 -34.40
C ARG A 673 -31.37 -11.49 -33.35
N VAL A 674 -31.50 -10.20 -33.07
CA VAL A 674 -32.53 -9.67 -32.16
C VAL A 674 -33.91 -10.04 -32.66
N TYR A 675 -34.20 -9.79 -33.95
CA TYR A 675 -35.48 -10.15 -34.56
C TYR A 675 -35.75 -11.66 -34.43
N ALA A 676 -34.79 -12.51 -34.80
CA ALA A 676 -34.94 -13.96 -34.65
C ALA A 676 -35.26 -14.39 -33.21
N ASN A 677 -34.55 -13.82 -32.22
CA ASN A 677 -34.81 -14.09 -30.81
C ASN A 677 -36.21 -13.63 -30.38
N VAL A 678 -36.69 -12.51 -30.90
CA VAL A 678 -38.05 -12.00 -30.62
C VAL A 678 -39.11 -12.91 -31.25
N GLN A 679 -38.85 -13.44 -32.45
CA GLN A 679 -39.74 -14.37 -33.15
C GLN A 679 -39.93 -15.70 -32.41
N ASP A 680 -38.95 -16.16 -31.64
CA ASP A 680 -39.12 -17.32 -30.75
C ASP A 680 -40.23 -17.12 -29.71
N TYR A 681 -40.66 -15.88 -29.49
CA TYR A 681 -41.72 -15.52 -28.55
C TYR A 681 -42.97 -14.94 -29.19
N THR A 682 -43.16 -15.06 -30.51
CA THR A 682 -44.30 -14.48 -31.23
C THR A 682 -45.65 -14.81 -30.61
N SER A 683 -45.85 -16.05 -30.13
CA SER A 683 -47.10 -16.44 -29.45
C SER A 683 -47.36 -15.68 -28.13
N LYS A 684 -46.30 -15.34 -27.38
CA LYS A 684 -46.42 -14.56 -26.14
C LYS A 684 -46.62 -13.08 -26.42
N LEU A 685 -45.99 -12.57 -27.48
CA LEU A 685 -46.16 -11.19 -27.94
C LEU A 685 -47.58 -10.95 -28.46
N ALA A 686 -48.10 -11.87 -29.27
CA ALA A 686 -49.48 -11.83 -29.75
C ALA A 686 -50.52 -11.82 -28.61
N ARG A 687 -50.29 -12.58 -27.52
CA ARG A 687 -51.17 -12.54 -26.32
C ARG A 687 -51.17 -11.19 -25.60
N ARG A 688 -50.17 -10.36 -25.85
CA ARG A 688 -50.02 -9.02 -25.27
C ARG A 688 -50.29 -7.92 -26.29
N ASP A 689 -50.76 -8.28 -27.48
CA ASP A 689 -51.00 -7.37 -28.59
C ASP A 689 -49.75 -6.55 -28.95
N ILE A 690 -48.58 -7.20 -28.94
CA ILE A 690 -47.31 -6.61 -29.33
C ILE A 690 -46.88 -7.22 -30.66
N THR A 691 -46.74 -6.36 -31.67
CA THR A 691 -46.09 -6.69 -32.94
C THR A 691 -44.61 -6.31 -32.87
N TYR A 692 -43.75 -7.04 -33.58
CA TYR A 692 -42.34 -6.68 -33.73
C TYR A 692 -41.89 -7.01 -35.16
N ASN A 693 -41.77 -6.01 -36.01
CA ASN A 693 -41.41 -6.15 -37.42
C ASN A 693 -39.89 -6.17 -37.62
N ASP A 694 -39.43 -6.87 -38.66
CA ASP A 694 -38.03 -6.81 -39.10
C ASP A 694 -37.81 -5.60 -40.02
N VAL A 695 -37.53 -4.45 -39.43
CA VAL A 695 -37.28 -3.21 -40.19
C VAL A 695 -35.99 -3.29 -41.02
N HIS A 696 -35.10 -4.24 -40.70
CA HIS A 696 -33.82 -4.45 -41.39
C HIS A 696 -33.92 -5.44 -42.55
N ALA A 697 -35.07 -6.10 -42.74
CA ALA A 697 -35.32 -6.93 -43.89
C ALA A 697 -35.37 -6.06 -45.17
N PRO A 698 -34.69 -6.45 -46.26
CA PRO A 698 -34.70 -5.71 -47.52
C PRO A 698 -36.11 -5.49 -48.09
N GLU A 699 -37.06 -6.36 -47.76
CA GLU A 699 -38.43 -6.34 -48.25
C GLU A 699 -39.38 -5.46 -47.42
N PHE A 700 -38.95 -4.95 -46.25
CA PHE A 700 -39.84 -4.27 -45.30
C PHE A 700 -40.41 -2.94 -45.83
N ASP A 701 -39.56 -2.10 -46.41
CA ASP A 701 -39.94 -0.81 -46.99
C ASP A 701 -39.01 -0.57 -48.19
N GLN A 702 -39.53 -0.36 -49.40
CA GLN A 702 -38.66 -0.17 -50.57
C GLN A 702 -38.30 1.31 -50.81
N ASP A 703 -38.97 2.22 -50.10
CA ASP A 703 -38.83 3.66 -50.29
C ASP A 703 -37.71 4.23 -49.39
N GLN A 704 -37.50 3.65 -48.20
CA GLN A 704 -36.37 4.03 -47.34
C GLN A 704 -35.07 3.32 -47.74
N PRO A 705 -33.90 3.97 -47.68
CA PRO A 705 -32.63 3.31 -47.92
C PRO A 705 -32.21 2.40 -46.76
N MET A 706 -31.49 1.31 -47.05
CA MET A 706 -30.91 0.46 -46.00
C MET A 706 -29.90 1.22 -45.14
N ILE A 707 -28.98 1.95 -45.78
CA ILE A 707 -28.01 2.78 -45.08
C ILE A 707 -27.98 4.17 -45.71
N GLN A 708 -27.67 5.17 -44.91
CA GLN A 708 -27.50 6.55 -45.36
C GLN A 708 -26.07 7.01 -45.09
N VAL A 709 -25.50 7.73 -46.05
CA VAL A 709 -24.18 8.35 -45.93
C VAL A 709 -24.34 9.67 -45.18
N VAL A 710 -23.64 9.82 -44.05
CA VAL A 710 -23.70 11.02 -43.21
C VAL A 710 -22.45 11.88 -43.45
N PRO A 711 -22.61 13.19 -43.76
CA PRO A 711 -21.48 14.09 -43.80
C PRO A 711 -20.87 14.25 -42.40
N LEU A 712 -19.54 14.28 -42.30
CA LEU A 712 -18.78 14.36 -41.03
C LEU A 712 -19.03 15.65 -40.20
N ARG A 713 -19.94 16.54 -40.61
CA ARG A 713 -20.27 17.76 -39.88
C ARG A 713 -21.34 17.46 -38.85
N ILE A 714 -20.90 17.14 -37.63
CA ILE A 714 -21.77 17.18 -36.46
C ILE A 714 -21.82 18.63 -36.03
N GLU A 715 -22.86 19.34 -36.46
CA GLU A 715 -23.18 20.63 -35.84
C GLU A 715 -23.63 20.40 -34.39
N ASP A 716 -23.26 21.31 -33.49
CA ASP A 716 -23.64 21.25 -32.08
C ASP A 716 -25.17 21.41 -31.94
N LYS A 717 -25.88 20.28 -31.94
CA LYS A 717 -27.35 20.27 -31.89
C LYS A 717 -27.89 20.27 -30.46
N LYS A 718 -29.02 20.96 -30.33
CA LYS A 718 -29.82 21.14 -29.11
C LYS A 718 -30.13 19.78 -28.45
N VAL A 719 -30.07 19.76 -27.12
CA VAL A 719 -30.45 18.59 -26.32
C VAL A 719 -31.96 18.34 -26.47
N PHE A 720 -32.34 17.26 -27.14
CA PHE A 720 -33.73 16.83 -27.26
C PHE A 720 -34.16 15.93 -26.09
N PRO A 721 -35.44 15.95 -25.69
CA PRO A 721 -35.95 15.04 -24.67
C PRO A 721 -35.90 13.59 -25.17
N MET A 722 -35.17 12.74 -24.44
CA MET A 722 -35.05 11.31 -24.72
C MET A 722 -36.24 10.52 -24.15
N ARG A 723 -36.77 9.60 -24.94
CA ARG A 723 -37.91 8.74 -24.64
C ARG A 723 -37.49 7.28 -24.66
N GLU A 724 -38.07 6.45 -23.81
CA GLU A 724 -37.84 5.00 -23.75
C GLU A 724 -39.07 4.24 -24.27
N CYS A 725 -38.87 3.24 -25.14
CA CYS A 725 -39.94 2.39 -25.64
C CYS A 725 -40.33 1.35 -24.59
N LEU A 726 -41.54 1.46 -24.04
CA LEU A 726 -42.06 0.55 -23.02
C LEU A 726 -42.41 -0.83 -23.59
N LEU A 727 -42.55 -0.97 -24.91
CA LEU A 727 -42.82 -2.25 -25.57
C LEU A 727 -41.55 -3.08 -25.71
N CYS A 728 -40.47 -2.47 -26.22
CA CYS A 728 -39.15 -3.09 -26.29
C CYS A 728 -38.59 -3.45 -24.91
N ALA A 729 -38.80 -2.60 -23.90
CA ALA A 729 -38.32 -2.87 -22.54
C ALA A 729 -39.03 -4.06 -21.85
N LYS A 730 -40.22 -4.46 -22.32
CA LYS A 730 -40.97 -5.58 -21.73
C LYS A 730 -40.36 -6.93 -22.14
N SER A 731 -40.29 -7.85 -21.18
CA SER A 731 -40.04 -9.27 -21.48
C SER A 731 -41.14 -9.80 -22.41
N PRO A 732 -40.85 -10.57 -23.46
CA PRO A 732 -39.58 -11.24 -23.73
C PRO A 732 -38.58 -10.46 -24.60
N ILE A 733 -38.90 -9.27 -25.11
CA ILE A 733 -37.99 -8.47 -25.95
C ILE A 733 -36.80 -8.01 -25.10
N GLY A 734 -37.06 -7.31 -24.00
CA GLY A 734 -36.04 -6.91 -23.02
C GLY A 734 -34.93 -5.99 -23.58
N LEU A 735 -35.26 -5.17 -24.59
CA LEU A 735 -34.34 -4.21 -25.19
C LEU A 735 -34.62 -2.80 -24.68
N SER A 736 -33.58 -2.06 -24.33
CA SER A 736 -33.68 -0.66 -23.92
C SER A 736 -33.54 0.24 -25.15
N VAL A 737 -34.65 0.54 -25.82
CA VAL A 737 -34.68 1.50 -26.94
C VAL A 737 -34.94 2.90 -26.38
N VAL A 738 -33.93 3.76 -26.43
CA VAL A 738 -33.99 5.14 -25.93
C VAL A 738 -33.57 6.11 -27.03
N VAL A 739 -34.49 6.95 -27.48
CA VAL A 739 -34.29 7.90 -28.60
C VAL A 739 -35.09 9.18 -28.42
N SER A 740 -34.83 10.20 -29.23
CA SER A 740 -35.64 11.43 -29.25
C SER A 740 -37.11 11.13 -29.56
N GLU A 741 -38.01 12.03 -29.14
CA GLU A 741 -39.47 11.82 -29.27
C GLU A 741 -39.93 11.57 -30.71
N ARG A 742 -39.39 12.32 -31.69
CA ARG A 742 -39.69 12.12 -33.12
C ARG A 742 -39.27 10.72 -33.58
N LYS A 743 -38.05 10.29 -33.22
CA LYS A 743 -37.54 8.96 -33.53
C LYS A 743 -38.31 7.85 -32.81
N MET A 744 -38.83 8.12 -31.61
CA MET A 744 -39.65 7.18 -30.86
C MET A 744 -41.00 6.94 -31.56
N THR A 745 -41.66 7.99 -32.04
CA THR A 745 -42.90 7.85 -32.82
C THR A 745 -42.67 7.00 -34.08
N ARG A 746 -41.58 7.28 -34.81
CA ARG A 746 -41.18 6.48 -35.98
C ARG A 746 -40.91 5.01 -35.60
N HIS A 747 -40.15 4.76 -34.54
CA HIS A 747 -39.87 3.42 -34.04
C HIS A 747 -41.14 2.64 -33.68
N LEU A 748 -42.09 3.27 -33.00
CA LEU A 748 -43.36 2.64 -32.63
C LEU A 748 -44.22 2.31 -33.87
N LEU A 749 -44.21 3.17 -34.88
CA LEU A 749 -44.88 2.91 -36.14
C LEU A 749 -44.23 1.74 -36.90
N GLU A 750 -42.92 1.79 -37.13
CA GLU A 750 -42.22 0.83 -38.00
C GLU A 750 -42.04 -0.53 -37.32
N VAL A 751 -41.58 -0.56 -36.07
CA VAL A 751 -41.29 -1.81 -35.36
C VAL A 751 -42.54 -2.41 -34.74
N HIS A 752 -43.44 -1.59 -34.19
CA HIS A 752 -44.61 -2.08 -33.45
C HIS A 752 -45.96 -1.91 -34.18
N ALA A 753 -45.98 -1.32 -35.38
CA ALA A 753 -47.20 -1.03 -36.14
C ALA A 753 -48.21 -0.15 -35.38
N ILE A 754 -47.72 0.82 -34.60
CA ILE A 754 -48.54 1.76 -33.83
C ILE A 754 -48.48 3.14 -34.46
N ASP A 755 -49.59 3.57 -35.05
CA ASP A 755 -49.79 4.87 -35.68
C ASP A 755 -49.97 6.02 -34.67
N GLU A 756 -50.69 5.78 -33.58
CA GLU A 756 -50.97 6.77 -32.55
C GLU A 756 -50.34 6.38 -31.20
N PRO A 757 -49.05 6.68 -30.97
CA PRO A 757 -48.36 6.28 -29.76
C PRO A 757 -48.88 7.05 -28.52
N LYS A 758 -49.08 6.34 -27.40
CA LYS A 758 -49.61 6.92 -26.16
C LYS A 758 -48.54 6.98 -25.07
N TRP A 759 -48.34 8.18 -24.53
CA TRP A 759 -47.46 8.42 -23.37
C TRP A 759 -47.86 7.56 -22.16
N GLY A 760 -46.88 6.96 -21.49
CA GLY A 760 -47.05 6.06 -20.35
C GLY A 760 -47.58 4.66 -20.70
N VAL A 761 -47.94 4.41 -21.96
CA VAL A 761 -48.41 3.10 -22.45
C VAL A 761 -47.42 2.47 -23.42
N HIS A 762 -47.04 3.20 -24.46
CA HIS A 762 -46.13 2.75 -25.51
C HIS A 762 -44.70 3.25 -25.30
N TYR A 763 -44.56 4.48 -24.78
CA TYR A 763 -43.27 5.09 -24.44
C TYR A 763 -43.40 5.96 -23.18
N ASP A 764 -42.28 6.24 -22.53
CA ASP A 764 -42.20 7.11 -21.34
C ASP A 764 -40.95 7.99 -21.39
N ALA A 765 -40.80 8.90 -20.44
CA ALA A 765 -39.56 9.62 -20.22
C ALA A 765 -38.45 8.62 -19.93
N ALA A 766 -37.32 8.73 -20.63
CA ALA A 766 -36.16 7.91 -20.33
C ALA A 766 -35.80 8.11 -18.86
N ARG A 767 -35.92 7.06 -18.04
CA ARG A 767 -35.58 7.15 -16.62
C ARG A 767 -34.10 7.43 -16.57
N GLY A 768 -33.73 8.64 -16.14
CA GLY A 768 -32.35 9.13 -16.12
C GLY A 768 -31.42 8.00 -15.72
N PHE A 769 -30.53 7.63 -16.65
CA PHE A 769 -29.74 6.41 -16.63
C PHE A 769 -28.74 6.45 -15.46
N LYS A 770 -29.23 6.26 -14.22
CA LYS A 770 -28.40 5.99 -13.05
C LYS A 770 -27.91 4.56 -13.21
N SER A 771 -26.88 4.36 -14.02
CA SER A 771 -26.31 3.04 -14.28
C SER A 771 -26.01 2.32 -12.96
N ARG A 772 -26.58 1.14 -12.77
CA ARG A 772 -26.30 0.24 -11.63
C ARG A 772 -25.03 -0.59 -11.83
N PHE A 773 -24.36 -0.43 -12.99
CA PHE A 773 -23.08 -1.08 -13.33
C PHE A 773 -22.11 -0.01 -13.86
N GLY A 774 -21.09 0.32 -13.07
CA GLY A 774 -20.12 1.39 -13.33
C GLY A 774 -19.11 1.10 -14.45
N VAL A 775 -19.57 0.74 -15.65
CA VAL A 775 -18.76 0.82 -16.87
C VAL A 775 -19.58 1.61 -17.88
N VAL A 776 -19.33 2.92 -17.87
CA VAL A 776 -19.78 3.84 -18.90
C VAL A 776 -18.89 3.58 -20.12
N LEU A 777 -19.41 2.88 -21.15
CA LEU A 777 -18.91 3.10 -22.51
C LEU A 777 -19.39 4.51 -22.88
N GLY A 778 -18.53 5.49 -22.61
CA GLY A 778 -18.81 6.90 -22.85
C GLY A 778 -18.96 7.14 -24.35
N TYR A 779 -20.20 7.17 -24.81
CA TYR A 779 -20.54 7.76 -26.10
C TYR A 779 -21.68 8.73 -25.88
N ASP A 780 -21.38 9.98 -26.18
CA ASP A 780 -22.27 11.13 -26.13
C ASP A 780 -23.37 10.94 -27.18
N TYR A 781 -24.63 10.90 -26.74
CA TYR A 781 -25.80 10.75 -27.61
C TYR A 781 -26.12 12.11 -28.23
N ARG A 782 -25.42 12.48 -29.30
CA ARG A 782 -25.70 13.70 -30.09
C ARG A 782 -26.36 13.31 -31.40
N ASP A 783 -27.62 13.72 -31.57
CA ASP A 783 -28.44 13.47 -32.75
C ASP A 783 -28.11 14.49 -33.87
N ALA A 784 -27.74 14.00 -35.06
CA ALA A 784 -27.21 14.83 -36.16
C ALA A 784 -28.27 15.35 -37.17
N ASP A 785 -29.55 14.96 -37.11
CA ASP A 785 -30.43 15.02 -38.31
C ASP A 785 -31.68 15.93 -38.24
N ASP A 786 -31.85 16.78 -37.21
CA ASP A 786 -33.13 17.53 -37.08
C ASP A 786 -33.21 18.89 -37.79
N GLU A 787 -32.39 19.16 -38.82
CA GLU A 787 -32.59 20.35 -39.67
C GLU A 787 -32.84 19.93 -41.13
N GLU A 788 -34.10 20.04 -41.57
CA GLU A 788 -34.45 20.11 -42.99
C GLU A 788 -33.98 21.46 -43.54
N PRO A 789 -33.20 21.53 -44.64
CA PRO A 789 -32.83 22.80 -45.22
C PRO A 789 -34.02 23.35 -46.03
N ASP A 790 -34.75 24.31 -45.45
CA ASP A 790 -35.61 25.20 -46.22
C ASP A 790 -34.72 26.10 -47.09
N TYR A 791 -34.46 25.69 -48.33
CA TYR A 791 -33.77 26.53 -49.32
C TYR A 791 -34.78 27.42 -50.06
N GLU A 792 -35.16 28.55 -49.48
CA GLU A 792 -35.62 29.69 -50.29
C GLU A 792 -34.41 30.55 -50.66
N VAL A 793 -34.00 30.44 -51.92
CA VAL A 793 -32.99 31.28 -52.55
C VAL A 793 -33.55 32.70 -52.68
N ILE A 794 -33.05 33.63 -51.88
CA ILE A 794 -33.08 35.05 -52.18
C ILE A 794 -31.64 35.56 -52.17
N CYS A 795 -31.11 35.78 -53.38
CA CYS A 795 -29.89 36.51 -53.61
C CYS A 795 -30.25 37.98 -53.81
N ASP A 796 -29.84 38.83 -52.88
CA ASP A 796 -29.53 40.27 -53.01
C ASP A 796 -28.69 40.56 -51.74
N GLY A 797 -27.51 41.16 -51.76
CA GLY A 797 -26.96 42.15 -52.66
C GLY A 797 -26.48 43.32 -51.80
N VAL A 798 -25.16 43.40 -51.63
CA VAL A 798 -24.35 44.64 -51.55
C VAL A 798 -24.20 45.39 -50.20
N ASP A 799 -22.90 45.61 -49.92
CA ASP A 799 -22.21 46.76 -49.31
C ASP A 799 -21.90 46.93 -47.82
N ASP A 800 -20.57 47.05 -47.64
CA ASP A 800 -19.78 48.05 -46.92
C ASP A 800 -20.00 48.32 -45.43
N GLY A 801 -18.91 48.14 -44.69
CA GLY A 801 -18.78 48.61 -43.32
C GLY A 801 -17.41 48.33 -42.72
N SER A 802 -16.40 49.06 -43.19
CA SER A 802 -15.09 49.23 -42.55
C SER A 802 -15.18 49.50 -41.04
N GLY A 803 -14.30 48.88 -40.26
CA GLY A 803 -14.09 49.20 -38.85
C GLY A 803 -12.82 48.56 -38.32
N GLU A 804 -11.71 49.28 -38.45
CA GLU A 804 -10.47 49.05 -37.70
C GLU A 804 -10.77 49.12 -36.19
N GLU A 805 -10.22 48.20 -35.39
CA GLU A 805 -9.59 48.57 -34.12
C GLU A 805 -8.70 47.46 -33.57
N SER A 806 -7.61 47.94 -32.98
CA SER A 806 -6.36 47.30 -32.59
C SER A 806 -6.38 46.58 -31.25
N GLY A 807 -5.44 45.64 -31.08
CA GLY A 807 -4.94 45.15 -29.79
C GLY A 807 -4.90 43.62 -29.80
N GLY A 808 -3.76 42.91 -29.86
CA GLY A 808 -2.43 43.24 -29.36
C GLY A 808 -2.25 42.64 -27.97
N GLU A 809 -2.12 41.31 -27.90
CA GLU A 809 -1.48 40.62 -26.76
C GLU A 809 -0.92 39.27 -27.26
N GLN A 810 0.39 39.13 -27.03
CA GLN A 810 1.28 38.12 -27.54
C GLN A 810 1.75 37.33 -26.32
N GLU A 811 1.13 36.18 -26.07
CA GLU A 811 1.65 35.10 -25.21
C GLU A 811 2.21 34.08 -26.21
N GLY A 812 3.48 33.69 -26.24
CA GLY A 812 4.39 33.44 -25.12
C GLY A 812 4.75 31.95 -25.18
N ASP A 813 5.29 31.50 -26.32
CA ASP A 813 5.72 30.12 -26.52
C ASP A 813 7.00 29.87 -25.70
N GLU A 814 6.89 29.00 -24.69
CA GLU A 814 8.02 28.49 -23.93
C GLU A 814 8.73 27.40 -24.76
N GLU A 815 9.97 27.70 -25.13
CA GLU A 815 10.92 26.81 -25.78
C GLU A 815 11.32 25.66 -24.83
N GLU A 816 10.95 24.42 -25.18
CA GLU A 816 11.60 23.22 -24.62
C GLU A 816 13.00 23.07 -25.21
N SER A 817 13.99 23.23 -24.33
CA SER A 817 15.42 23.06 -24.57
C SER A 817 15.77 21.64 -24.99
N ASN A 818 16.26 21.49 -26.22
CA ASN A 818 17.03 20.33 -26.69
C ASN A 818 18.46 20.41 -26.12
N ASP A 819 18.79 19.53 -25.16
CA ASP A 819 20.16 19.23 -24.79
C ASP A 819 20.70 18.12 -25.72
N GLU A 820 21.28 18.53 -26.86
CA GLU A 820 22.20 17.68 -27.64
C GLU A 820 23.64 18.08 -27.30
N GLU A 821 24.28 17.24 -26.48
CA GLU A 821 25.70 17.32 -26.13
C GLU A 821 26.54 16.86 -27.34
N TYR A 822 27.08 17.84 -28.07
CA TYR A 822 27.97 17.65 -29.21
C TYR A 822 29.43 17.69 -28.75
N ASP A 823 30.01 16.52 -28.44
CA ASP A 823 31.45 16.38 -28.23
C ASP A 823 32.16 16.26 -29.58
N GLY A 824 32.71 17.37 -30.05
CA GLY A 824 33.68 17.41 -31.13
C GLY A 824 34.85 18.29 -30.76
N GLU A 825 36.01 17.70 -30.43
CA GLU A 825 37.32 18.28 -30.68
C GLU A 825 38.42 17.21 -30.58
N GLY A 826 39.30 17.17 -31.58
CA GLY A 826 40.46 16.28 -31.61
C GLY A 826 41.11 16.15 -32.98
N GLU A 827 41.55 17.26 -33.58
CA GLU A 827 42.57 17.25 -34.63
C GLU A 827 43.96 16.95 -34.02
N GLN A 828 44.64 15.93 -34.54
CA GLN A 828 46.06 15.94 -34.94
C GLN A 828 46.41 14.74 -35.82
#